data_AF-A0A370W2M5-F1
#
_entry.id   AF-A0A370W2M5-F1
#
_cell.length_a   1.000
_cell.length_b   1.000
_cell.length_c   1.000
_cell.angle_alpha   90.00
_cell.angle_beta   90.00
_cell.angle_gamma   90.00
#
_symmetry.space_group_name_H-M   'P 1'
#
loop_
_entity.id
_entity.type
_entity.pdbx_description
1 polymer ?
#
loop_
_entity_poly.entity_id
_entity_poly.type
_entity_poly.pdbx_seq_one_letter_code
_entity_poly.pdbx_strand_id
1 'polypeptide(L)'
;MSPTSARRPEALAVLDDEFFDTHWRRAPVVLRGAAGDFLAPAPGREEVRALAGATSAVQTDGRSIWFLEALREGLPGVAALCAAAREKFDWDDLWCDVFLTEGSSSIGSHIDNSDNFTIQLEGSKRWRLAPPTTLDPEQRRLRLLGEPGVGDAPMTDDAREFTLHPGDVLYIPLLWRHWGVSSGDSLSASLVVNARTVWQALHRTLGAELRHEETWQRPLPVGPGTGPARRARLTEAVTELSDSGALERTRRKAEREVATRAARGPVDRLDIDMAAVKGFVATAPAPPADGFVLPGGTVDTAAPLNALLARKSLRDLLKLVLRRFAQTSGETERELYQAAVTALTTAPAPALEALLTGPDVTSWIAVAKQEPGEPPVPRQEDPLAHWLAFFLLPELTASAGVVTVPEIRVPADRDGGLAVPRLGRAVATRSATGTWSLTVAEDGTVLARDGATTVALADSGPDTRTLRRVLDGPSIVPSPSRWLDRHLPPTEVLPSVEPADVARFHDEFTEAAELLRAVWPEAWDETRVCVERLLPMPWAGLRPHNYSIHAFRGQIVSSPRPALMAAQTLVHETGHNRMSTLIDLMPLCANPDDRAISPVVDADRPLTAVFHGCYSFAREIHLTALLIDKGVPEVPTTDIRGYLAQRTEIVRAAWTLLHERARLEPTGAAILAEVEGILQRLS
;
A
#
# COMPACT_ATOMS: atom_id res chain seq x y z
N MET A 1 -34.28 -43.78 23.82
CA MET A 1 -33.02 -44.01 23.09
C MET A 1 -32.73 -42.77 22.28
N SER A 2 -31.91 -41.87 22.83
CA SER A 2 -31.48 -40.65 22.15
C SER A 2 -30.38 -40.99 21.15
N PRO A 3 -30.37 -40.39 19.95
CA PRO A 3 -29.31 -40.61 18.98
C PRO A 3 -28.02 -40.01 19.53
N THR A 4 -27.00 -40.85 19.64
CA THR A 4 -25.64 -40.49 20.05
C THR A 4 -25.12 -39.42 19.10
N SER A 5 -24.91 -38.22 19.64
CA SER A 5 -24.10 -37.16 19.01
C SER A 5 -22.69 -37.73 18.84
N ALA A 6 -22.35 -38.18 17.64
CA ALA A 6 -20.97 -38.47 17.29
C ALA A 6 -20.20 -37.15 17.32
N ARG A 7 -19.38 -36.94 18.35
CA ARG A 7 -18.34 -35.89 18.35
C ARG A 7 -17.57 -36.04 17.03
N ARG A 8 -17.45 -34.97 16.25
CA ARG A 8 -16.48 -34.93 15.15
C ARG A 8 -15.09 -35.23 15.75
N PRO A 9 -14.27 -36.09 15.13
CA PRO A 9 -12.90 -36.29 15.58
C PRO A 9 -12.17 -34.94 15.58
N GLU A 10 -11.44 -34.68 16.66
CA GLU A 10 -10.63 -33.49 16.84
C GLU A 10 -9.42 -33.60 15.89
N ALA A 11 -9.16 -32.55 15.09
CA ALA A 11 -8.07 -32.57 14.13
C ALA A 11 -6.72 -32.74 14.86
N LEU A 12 -5.81 -33.53 14.28
CA LEU A 12 -4.50 -33.85 14.86
C LEU A 12 -4.55 -34.56 16.23
N ALA A 13 -5.69 -35.14 16.64
CA ALA A 13 -5.81 -35.85 17.92
C ALA A 13 -4.87 -37.05 18.08
N VAL A 14 -4.44 -37.65 16.95
CA VAL A 14 -3.44 -38.72 16.91
C VAL A 14 -2.06 -38.28 17.41
N LEU A 15 -1.79 -36.97 17.50
CA LEU A 15 -0.58 -36.42 18.11
C LEU A 15 -0.82 -36.23 19.60
N ASP A 16 -0.77 -37.33 20.34
CA ASP A 16 -0.96 -37.37 21.80
C ASP A 16 0.37 -37.15 22.56
N ASP A 17 0.29 -37.20 23.89
CA ASP A 17 1.46 -37.02 24.77
C ASP A 17 2.57 -38.05 24.48
N GLU A 18 2.20 -39.29 24.11
CA GLU A 18 3.18 -40.32 23.75
C GLU A 18 3.96 -39.93 22.49
N PHE A 19 3.29 -39.40 21.47
CA PHE A 19 3.96 -38.87 20.28
C PHE A 19 4.97 -37.76 20.64
N PHE A 20 4.57 -36.80 21.48
CA PHE A 20 5.45 -35.70 21.86
C PHE A 20 6.65 -36.14 22.73
N ASP A 21 6.45 -37.12 23.61
CA ASP A 21 7.50 -37.62 24.49
C ASP A 21 8.52 -38.50 23.75
N THR A 22 8.07 -39.27 22.76
CA THR A 22 8.88 -40.33 22.12
C THR A 22 9.37 -39.97 20.72
N HIS A 23 8.55 -39.29 19.93
CA HIS A 23 8.79 -39.08 18.50
C HIS A 23 9.16 -37.65 18.15
N TRP A 24 8.45 -36.66 18.68
CA TRP A 24 8.64 -35.25 18.33
C TRP A 24 10.11 -34.81 18.47
N ARG A 25 10.70 -34.40 17.35
CA ARG A 25 12.11 -34.01 17.16
C ARG A 25 13.15 -35.06 17.58
N ARG A 26 12.73 -36.33 17.68
CA ARG A 26 13.57 -37.45 18.15
C ARG A 26 13.66 -38.57 17.13
N ALA A 27 12.53 -39.06 16.63
CA ALA A 27 12.50 -40.24 15.78
C ALA A 27 11.30 -40.24 14.82
N PRO A 28 11.49 -40.72 13.57
CA PRO A 28 10.39 -40.85 12.62
C PRO A 28 9.40 -41.95 13.03
N VAL A 29 8.13 -41.77 12.66
CA VAL A 29 7.06 -42.74 12.90
C VAL A 29 6.02 -42.68 11.79
N VAL A 30 5.43 -43.84 11.47
CA VAL A 30 4.29 -43.92 10.56
C VAL A 30 3.01 -44.06 11.37
N LEU A 31 2.13 -43.08 11.26
CA LEU A 31 0.79 -43.08 11.80
C LEU A 31 -0.15 -43.69 10.75
N ARG A 32 -0.52 -44.97 10.96
CA ARG A 32 -1.31 -45.74 9.99
C ARG A 32 -2.76 -45.29 9.99
N GLY A 33 -3.31 -45.00 8.80
CA GLY A 33 -4.71 -44.58 8.65
C GLY A 33 -5.06 -43.19 9.19
N ALA A 34 -4.06 -42.39 9.61
CA ALA A 34 -4.25 -41.10 10.27
C ALA A 34 -4.48 -39.92 9.30
N ALA A 35 -4.42 -40.11 7.98
CA ALA A 35 -4.51 -38.99 7.03
C ALA A 35 -5.78 -38.15 7.19
N GLY A 36 -6.91 -38.77 7.55
CA GLY A 36 -8.17 -38.08 7.79
C GLY A 36 -8.17 -37.16 9.02
N ASP A 37 -7.30 -37.43 10.00
CA ASP A 37 -7.12 -36.58 11.19
C ASP A 37 -6.29 -35.32 10.87
N PHE A 38 -5.51 -35.37 9.78
CA PHE A 38 -4.73 -34.22 9.30
C PHE A 38 -5.48 -33.43 8.23
N LEU A 39 -5.94 -34.08 7.16
CA LEU A 39 -6.43 -33.39 5.97
C LEU A 39 -7.79 -33.92 5.52
N ALA A 40 -8.86 -33.28 5.98
CA ALA A 40 -10.24 -33.60 5.64
C ALA A 40 -11.08 -32.32 5.39
N PRO A 41 -11.75 -32.18 4.24
CA PRO A 41 -11.64 -33.03 3.05
C PRO A 41 -10.23 -32.95 2.43
N ALA A 42 -9.77 -34.05 1.83
CA ALA A 42 -8.49 -34.06 1.11
C ALA A 42 -8.64 -33.55 -0.33
N PRO A 43 -7.63 -32.86 -0.88
CA PRO A 43 -7.63 -32.43 -2.27
C PRO A 43 -7.48 -33.61 -3.23
N GLY A 44 -8.17 -33.54 -4.37
CA GLY A 44 -8.03 -34.49 -5.47
C GLY A 44 -6.98 -34.07 -6.51
N ARG A 45 -6.55 -35.04 -7.33
CA ARG A 45 -5.55 -34.85 -8.38
C ARG A 45 -5.87 -33.73 -9.38
N GLU A 46 -7.14 -33.58 -9.75
CA GLU A 46 -7.58 -32.56 -10.72
C GLU A 46 -7.51 -31.15 -10.14
N GLU A 47 -7.89 -30.96 -8.87
CA GLU A 47 -7.83 -29.66 -8.17
C GLU A 47 -6.38 -29.19 -8.05
N VAL A 48 -5.48 -30.12 -7.69
CA VAL A 48 -4.04 -29.84 -7.62
C VAL A 48 -3.46 -29.42 -8.97
N ARG A 49 -3.88 -30.08 -10.06
CA ARG A 49 -3.46 -29.68 -11.42
C ARG A 49 -4.00 -28.33 -11.84
N ALA A 50 -5.26 -28.06 -11.53
CA ALA A 50 -5.89 -26.77 -11.83
C ALA A 50 -5.14 -25.64 -11.13
N LEU A 51 -4.82 -25.81 -9.84
CA LEU A 51 -4.04 -24.84 -9.08
C LEU A 51 -2.62 -24.69 -9.64
N ALA A 52 -1.94 -25.81 -9.94
CA ALA A 52 -0.60 -25.80 -10.54
C ALA A 52 -0.56 -25.07 -11.90
N GLY A 53 -1.61 -25.15 -12.70
CA GLY A 53 -1.73 -24.42 -13.98
C GLY A 53 -2.09 -22.94 -13.82
N ALA A 54 -2.67 -22.54 -12.70
CA ALA A 54 -3.10 -21.17 -12.43
C ALA A 54 -2.07 -20.33 -11.65
N THR A 55 -1.12 -20.98 -10.97
CA THR A 55 -0.07 -20.32 -10.19
C THR A 55 1.28 -20.31 -10.89
N SER A 56 2.05 -19.24 -10.70
CA SER A 56 3.46 -19.19 -11.12
C SER A 56 4.42 -19.74 -10.06
N ALA A 57 3.91 -20.18 -8.91
CA ALA A 57 4.67 -20.66 -7.75
C ALA A 57 4.66 -22.19 -7.64
N VAL A 58 4.76 -22.89 -8.78
CA VAL A 58 4.89 -24.34 -8.84
C VAL A 58 6.31 -24.72 -9.27
N GLN A 59 6.96 -25.61 -8.53
CA GLN A 59 8.20 -26.24 -8.97
C GLN A 59 7.86 -27.52 -9.73
N THR A 60 8.41 -27.70 -10.92
CA THR A 60 8.15 -28.88 -11.74
C THR A 60 9.33 -29.20 -12.65
N ASP A 61 9.57 -30.49 -12.89
CA ASP A 61 10.46 -30.97 -13.96
C ASP A 61 9.79 -30.92 -15.35
N GLY A 62 8.53 -30.46 -15.40
CA GLY A 62 7.69 -30.39 -16.59
C GLY A 62 7.22 -31.74 -17.10
N ARG A 63 7.45 -32.83 -16.36
CA ARG A 63 7.19 -34.21 -16.82
C ARG A 63 6.56 -35.12 -15.79
N SER A 64 7.09 -35.17 -14.58
CA SER A 64 6.77 -36.21 -13.61
C SER A 64 6.48 -35.69 -12.20
N ILE A 65 6.87 -34.46 -11.85
CA ILE A 65 6.63 -33.91 -10.52
C ILE A 65 6.06 -32.49 -10.63
N TRP A 66 4.98 -32.23 -9.90
CA TRP A 66 4.48 -30.89 -9.62
C TRP A 66 4.48 -30.70 -8.10
N PHE A 67 5.21 -29.68 -7.65
CA PHE A 67 5.41 -29.35 -6.25
C PHE A 67 4.87 -27.94 -5.99
N LEU A 68 3.80 -27.87 -5.20
CA LEU A 68 3.19 -26.62 -4.76
C LEU A 68 3.59 -26.39 -3.32
N GLU A 69 4.32 -25.31 -3.07
CA GLU A 69 4.89 -24.99 -1.78
C GLU A 69 4.10 -23.91 -1.05
N ALA A 70 4.24 -23.91 0.28
CA ALA A 70 3.78 -22.83 1.15
C ALA A 70 2.28 -22.54 1.07
N LEU A 71 1.46 -23.56 0.78
CA LEU A 71 0.01 -23.41 0.73
C LEU A 71 -0.55 -23.27 2.15
N ARG A 72 -1.28 -22.18 2.39
CA ARG A 72 -2.06 -21.97 3.63
C ARG A 72 -3.56 -22.13 3.40
N GLU A 73 -3.99 -22.09 2.14
CA GLU A 73 -5.36 -22.24 1.70
C GLU A 73 -5.39 -22.59 0.19
N GLY A 74 -6.56 -22.54 -0.43
CA GLY A 74 -6.73 -22.73 -1.89
C GLY A 74 -6.94 -24.18 -2.33
N LEU A 75 -6.62 -25.16 -1.47
CA LEU A 75 -6.98 -26.57 -1.66
C LEU A 75 -7.88 -27.06 -0.52
N PRO A 76 -8.78 -28.02 -0.79
CA PRO A 76 -9.62 -28.64 0.24
C PRO A 76 -8.83 -29.06 1.49
N GLY A 77 -9.36 -28.71 2.67
CA GLY A 77 -8.80 -29.09 3.97
C GLY A 77 -7.54 -28.33 4.41
N VAL A 78 -6.78 -27.70 3.50
CA VAL A 78 -5.47 -27.09 3.83
C VAL A 78 -5.58 -25.97 4.86
N ALA A 79 -6.56 -25.07 4.71
CA ALA A 79 -6.76 -23.98 5.66
C ALA A 79 -7.15 -24.48 7.06
N ALA A 80 -7.97 -25.53 7.13
CA ALA A 80 -8.37 -26.14 8.39
C ALA A 80 -7.21 -26.87 9.07
N LEU A 81 -6.39 -27.60 8.30
CA LEU A 81 -5.17 -28.25 8.79
C LEU A 81 -4.19 -27.21 9.35
N CYS A 82 -3.92 -26.12 8.62
CA CYS A 82 -3.02 -25.08 9.10
C CYS A 82 -3.56 -24.42 10.38
N ALA A 83 -4.86 -24.15 10.48
CA ALA A 83 -5.47 -23.60 11.68
C ALA A 83 -5.33 -24.54 12.89
N ALA A 84 -5.65 -25.83 12.71
CA ALA A 84 -5.52 -26.84 13.77
C ALA A 84 -4.07 -27.04 14.19
N ALA A 85 -3.12 -27.05 13.24
CA ALA A 85 -1.70 -27.18 13.54
C ALA A 85 -1.16 -25.98 14.33
N ARG A 86 -1.61 -24.76 14.01
CA ARG A 86 -1.23 -23.55 14.78
C ARG A 86 -1.60 -23.67 16.24
N GLU A 87 -2.84 -24.09 16.51
CA GLU A 87 -3.32 -24.32 17.86
C GLU A 87 -2.56 -25.46 18.55
N LYS A 88 -2.36 -26.59 17.86
CA LYS A 88 -1.72 -27.78 18.42
C LYS A 88 -0.26 -27.57 18.80
N PHE A 89 0.49 -26.85 17.98
CA PHE A 89 1.93 -26.62 18.18
C PHE A 89 2.27 -25.29 18.84
N ASP A 90 1.29 -24.41 19.04
CA ASP A 90 1.50 -23.02 19.45
C ASP A 90 2.54 -22.32 18.55
N TRP A 91 2.35 -22.47 17.23
CA TRP A 91 3.36 -22.09 16.22
C TRP A 91 2.76 -21.68 14.88
N ASP A 92 3.21 -20.56 14.31
CA ASP A 92 2.62 -20.00 13.07
C ASP A 92 3.42 -20.20 11.79
N ASP A 93 4.72 -20.46 11.93
CA ASP A 93 5.58 -20.72 10.79
C ASP A 93 5.40 -22.17 10.33
N LEU A 94 4.22 -22.40 9.77
CA LEU A 94 3.77 -23.66 9.21
C LEU A 94 2.94 -23.46 7.94
N TRP A 95 2.94 -24.44 7.07
CA TRP A 95 2.15 -24.47 5.85
C TRP A 95 1.96 -25.89 5.35
N CYS A 96 1.26 -26.04 4.23
CA CYS A 96 1.10 -27.30 3.54
C CYS A 96 1.81 -27.29 2.18
N ASP A 97 2.55 -28.35 1.92
CA ASP A 97 3.25 -28.61 0.67
C ASP A 97 2.56 -29.76 -0.05
N VAL A 98 2.25 -29.63 -1.34
CA VAL A 98 1.52 -30.66 -2.10
C VAL A 98 2.35 -31.17 -3.26
N PHE A 99 2.48 -32.49 -3.33
CA PHE A 99 3.28 -33.21 -4.32
C PHE A 99 2.38 -34.11 -5.17
N LEU A 100 2.30 -33.77 -6.45
CA LEU A 100 1.72 -34.64 -7.47
C LEU A 100 2.85 -35.29 -8.27
N THR A 101 2.84 -36.62 -8.34
CA THR A 101 3.86 -37.39 -9.05
C THR A 101 3.21 -38.29 -10.10
N GLU A 102 3.74 -38.27 -11.32
CA GLU A 102 3.41 -39.18 -12.41
C GLU A 102 4.57 -40.15 -12.66
N GLY A 103 4.29 -41.45 -12.66
CA GLY A 103 5.33 -42.48 -12.79
C GLY A 103 6.28 -42.55 -11.59
N SER A 104 7.39 -43.28 -11.76
CA SER A 104 8.37 -43.45 -10.68
C SER A 104 9.40 -42.32 -10.70
N SER A 105 9.31 -41.43 -9.70
CA SER A 105 10.18 -40.27 -9.56
C SER A 105 10.51 -39.97 -8.09
N SER A 106 11.58 -39.21 -7.90
CA SER A 106 12.09 -38.75 -6.60
C SER A 106 12.71 -37.36 -6.75
N ILE A 107 12.67 -36.57 -5.68
CA ILE A 107 13.35 -35.27 -5.59
C ILE A 107 14.78 -35.37 -5.02
N GLY A 108 15.27 -36.59 -4.77
CA GLY A 108 16.60 -36.81 -4.20
C GLY A 108 16.63 -36.73 -2.67
N SER A 109 17.83 -36.95 -2.12
CA SER A 109 18.06 -37.07 -0.68
C SER A 109 18.48 -35.72 -0.10
N HIS A 110 17.74 -35.25 0.90
CA HIS A 110 17.93 -33.92 1.46
C HIS A 110 17.59 -33.88 2.96
N ILE A 111 17.84 -32.73 3.58
CA ILE A 111 17.44 -32.38 4.94
C ILE A 111 16.63 -31.10 4.94
N ASP A 112 15.70 -31.01 5.88
CA ASP A 112 14.92 -29.79 6.11
C ASP A 112 15.23 -29.12 7.43
N ASN A 113 15.04 -27.80 7.46
CA ASN A 113 14.95 -27.00 8.68
C ASN A 113 13.51 -26.97 9.23
N SER A 114 12.72 -28.00 8.95
CA SER A 114 11.34 -28.18 9.42
C SER A 114 11.09 -29.59 9.93
N ASP A 115 10.06 -29.71 10.75
CA ASP A 115 9.39 -30.96 11.07
C ASP A 115 8.29 -31.20 10.01
N ASN A 116 8.26 -32.38 9.37
CA ASN A 116 7.34 -32.67 8.27
C ASN A 116 6.39 -33.83 8.61
N PHE A 117 5.11 -33.69 8.28
CA PHE A 117 4.13 -34.77 8.31
C PHE A 117 3.65 -35.07 6.90
N THR A 118 4.26 -36.05 6.24
CA THR A 118 3.89 -36.48 4.88
C THR A 118 2.62 -37.34 4.92
N ILE A 119 1.52 -36.79 4.44
CA ILE A 119 0.18 -37.37 4.35
C ILE A 119 0.00 -38.00 2.96
N GLN A 120 -0.10 -39.32 2.88
CA GLN A 120 -0.26 -40.03 1.61
C GLN A 120 -1.74 -40.10 1.21
N LEU A 121 -2.10 -39.49 0.08
CA LEU A 121 -3.50 -39.36 -0.39
C LEU A 121 -3.83 -40.37 -1.49
N GLU A 122 -2.94 -40.55 -2.47
CA GLU A 122 -3.09 -41.50 -3.57
C GLU A 122 -1.76 -42.19 -3.86
N GLY A 123 -1.78 -43.44 -4.34
CA GLY A 123 -0.57 -44.17 -4.71
C GLY A 123 0.30 -44.57 -3.50
N SER A 124 1.55 -44.96 -3.76
CA SER A 124 2.47 -45.42 -2.72
C SER A 124 3.89 -44.87 -2.90
N LYS A 125 4.47 -44.39 -1.80
CA LYS A 125 5.84 -43.89 -1.73
C LYS A 125 6.68 -44.70 -0.76
N ARG A 126 7.90 -45.04 -1.19
CA ARG A 126 8.94 -45.62 -0.32
C ARG A 126 9.85 -44.49 0.16
N TRP A 127 10.15 -44.50 1.45
CA TRP A 127 10.95 -43.50 2.12
C TRP A 127 12.15 -44.15 2.80
N ARG A 128 13.32 -43.52 2.70
CA ARG A 128 14.51 -43.83 3.50
C ARG A 128 14.84 -42.63 4.38
N LEU A 129 15.00 -42.85 5.68
CA LEU A 129 15.29 -41.79 6.65
C LEU A 129 16.49 -42.14 7.53
N ALA A 130 17.43 -41.23 7.68
CA ALA A 130 18.60 -41.41 8.56
C ALA A 130 18.74 -40.26 9.57
N PRO A 131 19.20 -40.54 10.80
CA PRO A 131 19.33 -39.54 11.85
C PRO A 131 20.36 -38.47 11.50
N PRO A 132 20.23 -37.25 12.07
CA PRO A 132 21.16 -36.15 11.85
C PRO A 132 22.51 -36.33 12.56
N THR A 133 22.77 -37.45 13.23
CA THR A 133 23.97 -37.70 14.06
C THR A 133 25.27 -37.60 13.28
N THR A 134 25.24 -37.93 11.99
CA THR A 134 26.39 -37.88 11.07
C THR A 134 26.37 -36.64 10.19
N LEU A 135 25.48 -35.67 10.40
CA LEU A 135 25.52 -34.41 9.66
C LEU A 135 26.73 -33.60 10.09
N ASP A 136 27.41 -33.02 9.12
CA ASP A 136 28.46 -32.06 9.38
C ASP A 136 27.89 -30.88 10.20
N PRO A 137 28.51 -30.50 11.34
CA PRO A 137 28.02 -29.42 12.18
C PRO A 137 27.83 -28.10 11.45
N GLU A 138 28.71 -27.81 10.47
CA GLU A 138 28.62 -26.59 9.68
C GLU A 138 27.44 -26.65 8.69
N GLN A 139 27.28 -27.75 7.96
CA GLN A 139 26.08 -27.98 7.14
C GLN A 139 24.78 -27.82 7.95
N ARG A 140 24.73 -28.39 9.16
CA ARG A 140 23.59 -28.26 10.07
C ARG A 140 23.35 -26.79 10.46
N ARG A 141 24.42 -26.07 10.83
CA ARG A 141 24.35 -24.65 11.20
C ARG A 141 23.81 -23.82 10.04
N LEU A 142 24.37 -23.97 8.84
CA LEU A 142 23.95 -23.24 7.65
C LEU A 142 22.50 -23.55 7.27
N ARG A 143 22.07 -24.82 7.34
CA ARG A 143 20.67 -25.20 7.07
C ARG A 143 19.71 -24.54 8.06
N LEU A 144 20.03 -24.55 9.35
CA LEU A 144 19.21 -23.90 10.39
C LEU A 144 19.16 -22.37 10.24
N LEU A 145 20.20 -21.76 9.68
CA LEU A 145 20.21 -20.32 9.38
C LEU A 145 19.44 -19.97 8.09
N GLY A 146 18.98 -20.97 7.33
CA GLY A 146 18.25 -20.76 6.08
C GLY A 146 19.14 -20.36 4.91
N GLU A 147 20.43 -20.74 4.94
CA GLU A 147 21.38 -20.40 3.87
C GLU A 147 20.94 -21.01 2.52
N PRO A 148 20.85 -20.22 1.43
CA PRO A 148 20.44 -20.71 0.14
C PRO A 148 21.35 -21.82 -0.40
N GLY A 149 20.76 -22.83 -1.05
CA GLY A 149 21.51 -23.94 -1.63
C GLY A 149 22.05 -24.95 -0.62
N VAL A 150 21.68 -24.83 0.66
CA VAL A 150 22.02 -25.81 1.70
C VAL A 150 20.81 -26.69 1.97
N GLY A 151 20.97 -28.01 1.82
CA GLY A 151 19.91 -28.99 2.02
C GLY A 151 20.22 -30.37 1.45
N ASP A 152 21.03 -30.43 0.38
CA ASP A 152 21.45 -31.70 -0.21
C ASP A 152 22.27 -32.53 0.79
N ALA A 153 21.79 -33.74 1.06
CA ALA A 153 22.40 -34.62 2.04
C ALA A 153 22.31 -36.07 1.56
N PRO A 154 23.41 -36.67 1.09
CA PRO A 154 23.43 -38.07 0.68
C PRO A 154 22.92 -38.99 1.79
N MET A 155 22.13 -39.99 1.40
CA MET A 155 21.59 -40.98 2.33
C MET A 155 22.72 -41.86 2.89
N THR A 156 22.63 -42.19 4.17
CA THR A 156 23.60 -43.00 4.90
C THR A 156 23.11 -44.45 5.07
N ASP A 157 24.01 -45.36 5.45
CA ASP A 157 23.72 -46.80 5.55
C ASP A 157 22.81 -47.15 6.75
N ASP A 158 22.72 -46.27 7.76
CA ASP A 158 21.83 -46.40 8.92
C ASP A 158 20.39 -45.95 8.63
N ALA A 159 20.06 -45.70 7.36
CA ALA A 159 18.73 -45.30 6.94
C ALA A 159 17.68 -46.40 7.20
N ARG A 160 16.56 -46.00 7.77
CA ARG A 160 15.38 -46.84 7.97
C ARG A 160 14.42 -46.69 6.80
N GLU A 161 13.82 -47.79 6.37
CA GLU A 161 12.84 -47.81 5.28
C GLU A 161 11.41 -47.78 5.80
N PHE A 162 10.59 -46.96 5.13
CA PHE A 162 9.16 -46.84 5.38
C PHE A 162 8.42 -46.91 4.05
N THR A 163 7.23 -47.52 4.04
CA THR A 163 6.34 -47.51 2.88
C THR A 163 5.01 -46.95 3.30
N LEU A 164 4.54 -45.94 2.57
CA LEU A 164 3.25 -45.29 2.78
C LEU A 164 2.24 -45.73 1.74
N HIS A 165 1.02 -45.97 2.20
CA HIS A 165 -0.16 -46.22 1.39
C HIS A 165 -1.19 -45.11 1.64
N PRO A 166 -2.21 -44.97 0.77
CA PRO A 166 -3.26 -43.98 0.96
C PRO A 166 -3.88 -44.11 2.36
N GLY A 167 -3.92 -43.02 3.10
CA GLY A 167 -4.38 -42.98 4.49
C GLY A 167 -3.28 -42.89 5.54
N ASP A 168 -2.02 -43.18 5.19
CA ASP A 168 -0.90 -43.12 6.14
C ASP A 168 -0.30 -41.70 6.26
N VAL A 169 0.29 -41.41 7.42
CA VAL A 169 1.10 -40.22 7.65
C VAL A 169 2.49 -40.62 8.15
N LEU A 170 3.56 -40.11 7.52
CA LEU A 170 4.94 -40.25 8.00
C LEU A 170 5.38 -38.96 8.67
N TYR A 171 5.75 -39.03 9.94
CA TYR A 171 6.46 -37.95 10.61
C TYR A 171 7.97 -38.05 10.36
N ILE A 172 8.54 -36.96 9.85
CA ILE A 172 9.97 -36.77 9.58
C ILE A 172 10.47 -35.65 10.51
N PRO A 173 11.31 -35.95 11.51
CA PRO A 173 11.77 -34.93 12.44
C PRO A 173 12.78 -33.97 11.80
N LEU A 174 12.87 -32.77 12.39
CA LEU A 174 13.84 -31.73 12.02
C LEU A 174 15.24 -32.27 11.72
N LEU A 175 15.79 -31.88 10.56
CA LEU A 175 17.13 -32.24 10.05
C LEU A 175 17.36 -33.74 9.74
N TRP A 176 16.34 -34.59 9.82
CA TRP A 176 16.50 -35.97 9.37
C TRP A 176 16.72 -36.01 7.86
N ARG A 177 17.76 -36.76 7.45
CA ARG A 177 17.98 -37.03 6.02
C ARG A 177 16.84 -37.86 5.53
N HIS A 178 16.23 -37.47 4.42
CA HIS A 178 15.14 -38.22 3.86
C HIS A 178 15.19 -38.28 2.34
N TRP A 179 14.79 -39.43 1.81
CA TRP A 179 14.70 -39.71 0.40
C TRP A 179 13.39 -40.47 0.13
N GLY A 180 12.46 -39.80 -0.53
CA GLY A 180 11.18 -40.36 -0.95
C GLY A 180 11.18 -40.68 -2.43
N VAL A 181 10.71 -41.87 -2.80
CA VAL A 181 10.50 -42.29 -4.19
C VAL A 181 9.09 -42.81 -4.38
N SER A 182 8.41 -42.31 -5.40
CA SER A 182 7.10 -42.84 -5.81
C SER A 182 7.27 -44.12 -6.60
N SER A 183 6.43 -45.12 -6.32
CA SER A 183 6.45 -46.38 -7.07
C SER A 183 5.67 -46.29 -8.40
N GLY A 184 4.92 -45.21 -8.60
CA GLY A 184 4.08 -44.91 -9.76
C GLY A 184 3.35 -43.58 -9.53
N ASP A 185 2.19 -43.38 -10.16
CA ASP A 185 1.37 -42.19 -9.90
C ASP A 185 1.03 -42.07 -8.40
N SER A 186 1.24 -40.89 -7.83
CA SER A 186 0.91 -40.63 -6.42
C SER A 186 0.56 -39.17 -6.15
N LEU A 187 -0.17 -38.97 -5.06
CA LEU A 187 -0.50 -37.66 -4.50
C LEU A 187 -0.21 -37.69 -2.99
N SER A 188 0.54 -36.72 -2.50
CA SER A 188 0.79 -36.54 -1.07
C SER A 188 0.77 -35.06 -0.70
N ALA A 189 0.29 -34.76 0.50
CA ALA A 189 0.46 -33.47 1.13
C ALA A 189 1.49 -33.58 2.25
N SER A 190 2.13 -32.49 2.66
CA SER A 190 3.02 -32.45 3.81
C SER A 190 2.65 -31.24 4.67
N LEU A 191 2.28 -31.46 5.93
CA LEU A 191 2.26 -30.36 6.89
C LEU A 191 3.71 -30.07 7.29
N VAL A 192 4.17 -28.86 7.01
CA VAL A 192 5.51 -28.37 7.31
C VAL A 192 5.43 -27.48 8.54
N VAL A 193 6.20 -27.80 9.58
CA VAL A 193 6.34 -27.00 10.80
C VAL A 193 7.79 -26.50 10.88
N ASN A 194 8.04 -25.27 10.47
CA ASN A 194 9.39 -24.73 10.34
C ASN A 194 10.06 -24.49 11.70
N ALA A 195 11.37 -24.73 11.77
CA ALA A 195 12.17 -24.35 12.93
C ALA A 195 12.73 -22.92 12.76
N ARG A 196 12.63 -22.12 13.82
CA ARG A 196 13.25 -20.80 13.91
C ARG A 196 14.33 -20.80 15.01
N THR A 197 15.52 -20.34 14.68
CA THR A 197 16.61 -20.13 15.65
C THR A 197 16.44 -18.82 16.43
N VAL A 198 17.06 -18.71 17.62
CA VAL A 198 17.09 -17.45 18.40
C VAL A 198 17.69 -16.31 17.57
N TRP A 199 18.71 -16.60 16.76
CA TRP A 199 19.26 -15.63 15.81
C TRP A 199 18.16 -15.10 14.88
N GLN A 200 17.47 -15.98 14.16
CA GLN A 200 16.38 -15.60 13.24
C GLN A 200 15.27 -14.81 13.93
N ALA A 201 14.95 -15.13 15.20
CA ALA A 201 13.94 -14.42 15.98
C ALA A 201 14.36 -13.00 16.40
N LEU A 202 15.63 -12.78 16.78
CA LEU A 202 16.06 -11.54 17.44
C LEU A 202 16.96 -10.62 16.61
N HIS A 203 17.74 -11.13 15.66
CA HIS A 203 18.80 -10.34 15.02
C HIS A 203 18.29 -9.10 14.28
N ARG A 204 17.16 -9.23 13.58
CA ARG A 204 16.52 -8.11 12.87
C ARG A 204 15.98 -7.08 13.84
N THR A 205 15.31 -7.53 14.90
CA THR A 205 14.79 -6.64 15.96
C THR A 205 15.92 -5.88 16.65
N LEU A 206 16.98 -6.57 17.07
CA LEU A 206 18.13 -5.95 17.72
C LEU A 206 18.80 -4.92 16.78
N GLY A 207 19.08 -5.31 15.53
CA GLY A 207 19.66 -4.39 14.55
C GLY A 207 18.79 -3.16 14.28
N ALA A 208 17.47 -3.35 14.21
CA ALA A 208 16.50 -2.26 14.03
C ALA A 208 16.42 -1.33 15.24
N GLU A 209 16.64 -1.82 16.46
CA GLU A 209 16.68 -0.97 17.64
C GLU A 209 18.01 -0.23 17.79
N LEU A 210 19.14 -0.88 17.47
CA LEU A 210 20.47 -0.27 17.58
C LEU A 210 20.64 0.90 16.62
N ARG A 211 20.13 0.81 15.38
CA ARG A 211 20.25 1.91 14.40
C ARG A 211 19.59 3.22 14.83
N HIS A 212 18.70 3.18 15.83
CA HIS A 212 18.03 4.37 16.38
C HIS A 212 18.80 5.04 17.52
N GLU A 213 19.95 4.49 17.92
CA GLU A 213 20.79 5.06 18.98
C GLU A 213 21.99 5.81 18.40
N GLU A 214 22.26 7.00 18.95
CA GLU A 214 23.32 7.89 18.46
C GLU A 214 24.69 7.20 18.39
N THR A 215 25.03 6.38 19.41
CA THR A 215 26.28 5.61 19.47
C THR A 215 26.53 4.78 18.21
N TRP A 216 25.48 4.17 17.66
CA TRP A 216 25.55 3.29 16.49
C TRP A 216 25.43 4.04 15.15
N GLN A 217 25.05 5.31 15.17
CA GLN A 217 24.98 6.18 13.98
C GLN A 217 26.30 6.94 13.73
N ARG A 218 27.13 7.10 14.77
CA ARG A 218 28.37 7.89 14.69
C ARG A 218 29.36 7.29 13.68
N PRO A 219 29.94 8.09 12.76
CA PRO A 219 30.88 7.59 11.78
C PRO A 219 32.18 7.10 12.42
N LEU A 220 32.79 6.07 11.82
CA LEU A 220 34.11 5.62 12.22
C LEU A 220 35.20 6.58 11.72
N PRO A 221 36.28 6.82 12.50
CA PRO A 221 37.42 7.60 12.03
C PRO A 221 38.06 6.98 10.77
N VAL A 222 38.34 7.83 9.77
CA VAL A 222 38.97 7.48 8.49
C VAL A 222 40.24 8.31 8.27
N GLY A 223 41.27 7.70 7.68
CA GLY A 223 42.56 8.34 7.39
C GLY A 223 43.78 7.62 8.00
N PRO A 224 45.01 7.96 7.58
CA PRO A 224 46.24 7.38 8.13
C PRO A 224 46.31 7.54 9.66
N GLY A 225 46.72 6.49 10.38
CA GLY A 225 46.88 6.52 11.84
C GLY A 225 45.58 6.38 12.66
N THR A 226 44.40 6.31 12.04
CA THR A 226 43.11 6.24 12.75
C THR A 226 42.74 4.88 13.35
N GLY A 227 43.57 3.84 13.13
CA GLY A 227 43.32 2.48 13.61
C GLY A 227 43.02 2.36 15.12
N PRO A 228 43.80 2.99 16.02
CA PRO A 228 43.51 2.98 17.46
C PRO A 228 42.16 3.63 17.81
N ALA A 229 41.84 4.78 17.22
CA ALA A 229 40.58 5.48 17.48
C ALA A 229 39.37 4.69 16.96
N ARG A 230 39.50 4.02 15.80
CA ARG A 230 38.47 3.13 15.27
C ARG A 230 38.22 1.93 16.19
N ARG A 231 39.28 1.28 16.67
CA ARG A 231 39.16 0.18 17.65
C ARG A 231 38.50 0.64 18.93
N ALA A 232 38.94 1.77 19.50
CA ALA A 232 38.36 2.34 20.71
C ALA A 232 36.85 2.56 20.55
N ARG A 233 36.41 3.17 19.44
CA ARG A 233 34.97 3.41 19.16
C ARG A 233 34.16 2.12 19.01
N LEU A 234 34.69 1.11 18.32
CA LEU A 234 34.01 -0.18 18.19
C LEU A 234 33.94 -0.92 19.54
N THR A 235 35.00 -0.88 20.33
CA THR A 235 35.03 -1.48 21.68
C THR A 235 34.08 -0.77 22.63
N GLU A 236 34.02 0.56 22.61
CA GLU A 236 33.07 1.38 23.37
C GLU A 236 31.62 0.97 23.04
N ALA A 237 31.24 0.96 21.76
CA ALA A 237 29.90 0.58 21.33
C ALA A 237 29.50 -0.85 21.77
N VAL A 238 30.42 -1.81 21.71
CA VAL A 238 30.16 -3.19 22.17
C VAL A 238 30.09 -3.27 23.70
N THR A 239 30.92 -2.51 24.42
CA THR A 239 30.94 -2.51 25.89
C THR A 239 29.65 -1.91 26.44
N GLU A 240 29.13 -0.86 25.81
CA GLU A 240 27.89 -0.19 26.21
C GLU A 240 26.62 -0.93 25.77
N LEU A 241 26.73 -2.00 24.96
CA LEU A 241 25.58 -2.74 24.46
C LEU A 241 24.71 -3.33 25.58
N SER A 242 25.30 -3.73 26.72
CA SER A 242 24.54 -4.26 27.86
C SER A 242 23.61 -3.23 28.49
N ASP A 243 23.98 -1.95 28.40
CA ASP A 243 23.25 -0.82 29.00
C ASP A 243 22.41 -0.07 27.96
N SER A 244 22.44 -0.52 26.70
CA SER A 244 21.72 0.07 25.59
C SER A 244 20.20 -0.06 25.77
N GLY A 245 19.49 1.04 25.53
CA GLY A 245 18.03 1.03 25.50
C GLY A 245 17.49 0.09 24.41
N ALA A 246 18.26 -0.18 23.35
CA ALA A 246 17.92 -1.09 22.27
C ALA A 246 17.81 -2.53 22.78
N LEU A 247 18.68 -2.94 23.71
CA LEU A 247 18.61 -4.27 24.32
C LEU A 247 17.34 -4.40 25.16
N GLU A 248 17.01 -3.38 25.97
CA GLU A 248 15.78 -3.37 26.77
C GLU A 248 14.51 -3.35 25.92
N ARG A 249 14.49 -2.54 24.84
CA ARG A 249 13.37 -2.52 23.88
C ARG A 249 13.23 -3.87 23.16
N THR A 250 14.34 -4.47 22.75
CA THR A 250 14.37 -5.83 22.16
C THR A 250 13.85 -6.87 23.16
N ARG A 251 14.28 -6.80 24.42
CA ARG A 251 13.80 -7.67 25.50
C ARG A 251 12.29 -7.56 25.68
N ARG A 252 11.75 -6.34 25.79
CA ARG A 252 10.31 -6.12 25.89
C ARG A 252 9.54 -6.66 24.67
N LYS A 253 10.11 -6.52 23.47
CA LYS A 253 9.53 -7.09 22.24
C LYS A 253 9.56 -8.62 22.27
N ALA A 254 10.65 -9.23 22.76
CA ALA A 254 10.76 -10.68 22.92
C ALA A 254 9.82 -11.22 24.01
N GLU A 255 9.65 -10.50 25.13
CA GLU A 255 8.68 -10.85 26.18
C GLU A 255 7.23 -10.81 25.64
N ARG A 256 6.96 -9.94 24.67
CA ARG A 256 5.69 -9.90 23.92
C ARG A 256 5.59 -10.95 22.82
N GLU A 257 6.70 -11.56 22.39
CA GLU A 257 6.69 -12.62 21.36
C GLU A 257 5.88 -13.84 21.82
N VAL A 258 5.79 -14.06 23.14
CA VAL A 258 4.91 -15.05 23.79
C VAL A 258 3.41 -14.64 23.74
N ALA A 259 3.08 -13.44 23.28
CA ALA A 259 1.71 -12.91 23.31
C ALA A 259 1.19 -12.31 22.00
N THR A 260 2.02 -11.95 21.01
CA THR A 260 1.54 -11.13 19.87
C THR A 260 2.25 -11.32 18.53
N ARG A 261 3.25 -12.20 18.43
CA ARG A 261 3.88 -12.53 17.13
C ARG A 261 3.33 -13.81 16.51
N ALA A 262 2.22 -14.30 17.07
CA ALA A 262 1.54 -15.53 16.73
C ALA A 262 0.76 -15.45 15.39
N ALA A 263 1.33 -14.84 14.34
CA ALA A 263 0.63 -14.80 13.06
C ALA A 263 1.50 -14.74 11.81
N ARG A 264 2.71 -14.15 11.84
CA ARG A 264 3.42 -13.83 10.59
C ARG A 264 4.94 -14.00 10.72
N GLY A 265 5.49 -14.92 9.93
CA GLY A 265 6.91 -14.92 9.59
C GLY A 265 7.28 -13.68 8.76
N PRO A 266 8.57 -13.47 8.43
CA PRO A 266 8.99 -12.39 7.56
C PRO A 266 8.18 -12.38 6.25
N VAL A 267 7.72 -11.20 5.84
CA VAL A 267 7.13 -11.03 4.52
C VAL A 267 8.25 -11.03 3.48
N ASP A 268 8.64 -12.23 3.04
CA ASP A 268 9.70 -12.42 2.05
C ASP A 268 9.24 -12.26 0.60
N ARG A 269 7.92 -12.34 0.38
CA ARG A 269 7.28 -12.09 -0.90
C ARG A 269 6.07 -11.19 -0.68
N LEU A 270 5.85 -10.27 -1.61
CA LEU A 270 4.65 -9.45 -1.62
C LEU A 270 3.52 -10.21 -2.30
N ASP A 271 2.50 -10.57 -1.54
CA ASP A 271 1.33 -11.27 -2.03
C ASP A 271 0.26 -10.26 -2.45
N ILE A 272 -0.12 -10.32 -3.72
CA ILE A 272 -1.12 -9.46 -4.35
C ILE A 272 -2.25 -10.35 -4.84
N ASP A 273 -3.49 -10.08 -4.41
CA ASP A 273 -4.68 -10.71 -4.99
C ASP A 273 -4.91 -10.19 -6.42
N MET A 274 -4.30 -10.88 -7.38
CA MET A 274 -4.43 -10.55 -8.79
C MET A 274 -5.84 -10.81 -9.34
N ALA A 275 -6.67 -11.62 -8.68
CA ALA A 275 -8.06 -11.83 -9.09
C ALA A 275 -8.89 -10.58 -8.77
N ALA A 276 -8.76 -10.03 -7.56
CA ALA A 276 -9.38 -8.77 -7.18
C ALA A 276 -8.94 -7.61 -8.10
N VAL A 277 -7.63 -7.49 -8.36
CA VAL A 277 -7.09 -6.47 -9.27
C VAL A 277 -7.67 -6.61 -10.68
N LYS A 278 -7.68 -7.82 -11.25
CA LYS A 278 -8.25 -8.05 -12.59
C LYS A 278 -9.75 -7.76 -12.62
N GLY A 279 -10.48 -8.14 -11.58
CA GLY A 279 -11.91 -7.85 -11.44
C GLY A 279 -12.20 -6.35 -11.45
N PHE A 280 -11.45 -5.57 -10.68
CA PHE A 280 -11.58 -4.10 -10.66
C PHE A 280 -11.19 -3.43 -11.98
N VAL A 281 -10.16 -3.94 -12.65
CA VAL A 281 -9.74 -3.41 -13.95
C VAL A 281 -10.75 -3.74 -15.04
N ALA A 282 -11.39 -4.91 -14.99
CA ALA A 282 -12.40 -5.34 -15.97
C ALA A 282 -13.68 -4.49 -15.95
N THR A 283 -13.96 -3.77 -14.86
CA THR A 283 -15.12 -2.86 -14.74
C THR A 283 -14.84 -1.45 -15.24
N ALA A 284 -13.71 -1.20 -15.90
CA ALA A 284 -13.39 0.11 -16.45
C ALA A 284 -14.46 0.58 -17.44
N PRO A 285 -14.99 1.81 -17.30
CA PRO A 285 -15.95 2.36 -18.24
C PRO A 285 -15.29 2.74 -19.57
N ALA A 286 -16.09 2.98 -20.60
CA ALA A 286 -15.58 3.57 -21.83
C ALA A 286 -15.16 5.04 -21.60
N PRO A 287 -14.05 5.52 -22.20
CA PRO A 287 -13.72 6.94 -22.19
C PRO A 287 -14.85 7.78 -22.78
N PRO A 288 -15.24 8.90 -22.15
CA PRO A 288 -16.15 9.87 -22.76
C PRO A 288 -15.57 10.42 -24.07
N ALA A 289 -16.44 10.81 -25.00
CA ALA A 289 -16.05 11.41 -26.29
C ALA A 289 -16.15 12.94 -26.31
N ASP A 290 -17.01 13.50 -25.45
CA ASP A 290 -17.31 14.93 -25.31
C ASP A 290 -17.81 15.21 -23.87
N GLY A 291 -18.22 16.45 -23.59
CA GLY A 291 -18.71 16.89 -22.28
C GLY A 291 -17.59 17.13 -21.28
N PHE A 292 -16.43 17.58 -21.76
CA PHE A 292 -15.23 17.70 -20.94
C PHE A 292 -15.16 19.02 -20.18
N VAL A 293 -15.61 20.13 -20.76
CA VAL A 293 -15.31 21.49 -20.29
C VAL A 293 -16.29 21.94 -19.23
N LEU A 294 -17.60 21.92 -19.50
CA LEU A 294 -18.64 22.36 -18.57
C LEU A 294 -19.41 21.17 -17.97
N PRO A 295 -19.54 21.06 -16.64
CA PRO A 295 -20.42 20.08 -16.01
C PRO A 295 -21.92 20.40 -16.27
N GLY A 296 -22.76 19.36 -16.24
CA GLY A 296 -24.22 19.50 -16.36
C GLY A 296 -24.84 19.22 -17.74
N GLY A 297 -24.09 18.59 -18.65
CA GLY A 297 -24.64 18.05 -19.90
C GLY A 297 -25.50 16.79 -19.71
N THR A 298 -25.89 16.13 -20.80
CA THR A 298 -26.64 14.85 -20.76
C THR A 298 -25.83 13.66 -20.22
N VAL A 299 -24.50 13.81 -20.08
CA VAL A 299 -23.56 12.77 -19.65
C VAL A 299 -22.66 13.34 -18.55
N ASP A 300 -22.60 12.67 -17.40
CA ASP A 300 -21.59 12.94 -16.36
C ASP A 300 -20.24 12.35 -16.80
N THR A 301 -19.26 13.22 -17.04
CA THR A 301 -17.89 12.80 -17.42
C THR A 301 -16.94 12.72 -16.24
N ALA A 302 -17.29 13.25 -15.06
CA ALA A 302 -16.42 13.22 -13.89
C ALA A 302 -16.26 11.80 -13.35
N ALA A 303 -17.38 11.09 -13.15
CA ALA A 303 -17.38 9.71 -12.69
C ALA A 303 -16.59 8.74 -13.60
N PRO A 304 -16.84 8.65 -14.94
CA PRO A 304 -16.09 7.74 -15.79
C PRO A 304 -14.60 8.08 -15.90
N LEU A 305 -14.24 9.36 -15.90
CA LEU A 305 -12.82 9.77 -15.93
C LEU A 305 -12.11 9.42 -14.62
N ASN A 306 -12.74 9.64 -13.46
CA ASN A 306 -12.19 9.22 -12.17
C ASN A 306 -12.07 7.70 -12.08
N ALA A 307 -13.07 6.95 -12.56
CA ALA A 307 -13.00 5.50 -12.62
C ALA A 307 -11.81 5.02 -13.49
N LEU A 308 -11.62 5.59 -14.69
CA LEU A 308 -10.47 5.29 -15.55
C LEU A 308 -9.14 5.63 -14.88
N LEU A 309 -9.07 6.80 -14.24
CA LEU A 309 -7.90 7.24 -13.51
C LEU A 309 -7.55 6.29 -12.37
N ALA A 310 -8.53 5.82 -11.61
CA ALA A 310 -8.32 4.86 -10.55
C ALA A 310 -7.64 3.58 -11.08
N ARG A 311 -8.06 3.05 -12.24
CA ARG A 311 -7.42 1.85 -12.83
C ARG A 311 -5.97 2.13 -13.23
N LYS A 312 -5.72 3.29 -13.82
CA LYS A 312 -4.36 3.73 -14.16
C LYS A 312 -3.49 3.88 -12.90
N SER A 313 -4.02 4.54 -11.87
CA SER A 313 -3.34 4.75 -10.59
C SER A 313 -3.05 3.42 -9.89
N LEU A 314 -4.01 2.48 -9.81
CA LEU A 314 -3.79 1.17 -9.20
C LEU A 314 -2.65 0.41 -9.88
N ARG A 315 -2.67 0.37 -11.21
CA ARG A 315 -1.61 -0.30 -11.98
C ARG A 315 -0.25 0.34 -11.76
N ASP A 316 -0.17 1.68 -11.79
CA ASP A 316 1.07 2.41 -11.60
C ASP A 316 1.58 2.25 -10.14
N LEU A 317 0.68 2.32 -9.15
CA LEU A 317 0.95 2.10 -7.73
C LEU A 317 1.50 0.71 -7.46
N LEU A 318 0.80 -0.35 -7.88
CA LEU A 318 1.22 -1.73 -7.63
C LEU A 318 2.58 -2.05 -8.27
N LYS A 319 2.85 -1.53 -9.48
CA LYS A 319 4.17 -1.67 -10.12
C LYS A 319 5.28 -1.01 -9.30
N LEU A 320 5.02 0.17 -8.76
CA LEU A 320 5.98 0.90 -7.94
C LEU A 320 6.16 0.22 -6.57
N VAL A 321 5.08 -0.20 -5.92
CA VAL A 321 5.12 -0.95 -4.65
C VAL A 321 5.91 -2.24 -4.80
N LEU A 322 5.69 -3.03 -5.87
CA LEU A 322 6.48 -4.24 -6.15
C LEU A 322 7.97 -3.93 -6.27
N ARG A 323 8.32 -2.88 -7.02
CA ARG A 323 9.70 -2.44 -7.17
C ARG A 323 10.30 -2.00 -5.85
N ARG A 324 9.57 -1.22 -5.05
CA ARG A 324 10.00 -0.74 -3.72
C ARG A 324 10.21 -1.90 -2.77
N PHE A 325 9.22 -2.78 -2.66
CA PHE A 325 9.28 -3.96 -1.80
C PHE A 325 10.50 -4.83 -2.09
N ALA A 326 10.81 -5.09 -3.36
CA ALA A 326 11.99 -5.86 -3.76
C ALA A 326 13.33 -5.22 -3.34
N GLN A 327 13.32 -3.91 -3.08
CA GLN A 327 14.49 -3.14 -2.66
C GLN A 327 14.52 -2.90 -1.15
N THR A 328 13.46 -3.26 -0.42
CA THR A 328 13.32 -3.00 1.01
C THR A 328 13.67 -4.25 1.79
N SER A 329 14.63 -4.13 2.71
CA SER A 329 15.04 -5.20 3.61
C SER A 329 14.51 -5.03 5.03
N GLY A 330 13.96 -3.85 5.36
CA GLY A 330 13.30 -3.60 6.65
C GLY A 330 12.03 -4.42 6.82
N GLU A 331 11.93 -5.19 7.90
CA GLU A 331 10.78 -6.07 8.16
C GLU A 331 9.49 -5.28 8.31
N THR A 332 9.49 -4.23 9.14
CA THR A 332 8.35 -3.34 9.34
C THR A 332 7.85 -2.76 8.03
N GLU A 333 8.75 -2.27 7.17
CA GLU A 333 8.38 -1.63 5.91
C GLU A 333 7.87 -2.63 4.87
N ARG A 334 8.39 -3.86 4.86
CA ARG A 334 7.84 -4.95 4.03
C ARG A 334 6.45 -5.37 4.50
N GLU A 335 6.23 -5.46 5.81
CA GLU A 335 4.92 -5.72 6.40
C GLU A 335 3.92 -4.59 6.10
N LEU A 336 4.36 -3.32 6.13
CA LEU A 336 3.53 -2.17 5.76
C LEU A 336 3.13 -2.20 4.28
N TYR A 337 4.04 -2.59 3.39
CA TYR A 337 3.69 -2.80 1.98
C TYR A 337 2.68 -3.92 1.78
N GLN A 338 2.83 -5.03 2.50
CA GLN A 338 1.86 -6.12 2.46
C GLN A 338 0.49 -5.67 2.98
N ALA A 339 0.46 -4.98 4.11
CA ALA A 339 -0.79 -4.43 4.67
C ALA A 339 -1.46 -3.45 3.69
N ALA A 340 -0.68 -2.57 3.06
CA ALA A 340 -1.16 -1.64 2.05
C ALA A 340 -1.77 -2.35 0.83
N VAL A 341 -1.09 -3.36 0.28
CA VAL A 341 -1.61 -4.14 -0.86
C VAL A 341 -2.88 -4.88 -0.47
N THR A 342 -2.88 -5.54 0.68
CA THR A 342 -4.07 -6.27 1.14
C THR A 342 -5.25 -5.32 1.27
N ALA A 343 -5.07 -4.16 1.92
CA ALA A 343 -6.09 -3.13 2.04
C ALA A 343 -6.61 -2.62 0.67
N LEU A 344 -5.72 -2.43 -0.31
CA LEU A 344 -6.10 -2.05 -1.67
C LEU A 344 -6.94 -3.12 -2.37
N THR A 345 -6.61 -4.40 -2.18
CA THR A 345 -7.31 -5.52 -2.85
C THR A 345 -8.60 -5.93 -2.16
N THR A 346 -8.79 -5.58 -0.89
CA THR A 346 -10.02 -5.87 -0.13
C THR A 346 -11.00 -4.70 -0.12
N ALA A 347 -10.54 -3.48 -0.43
CA ALA A 347 -11.38 -2.29 -0.45
C ALA A 347 -12.55 -2.40 -1.46
N PRO A 348 -13.78 -2.01 -1.07
CA PRO A 348 -14.90 -1.93 -2.01
C PRO A 348 -14.59 -0.97 -3.17
N ALA A 349 -15.06 -1.30 -4.37
CA ALA A 349 -14.73 -0.54 -5.59
C ALA A 349 -14.96 0.99 -5.48
N PRO A 350 -16.06 1.51 -4.90
CA PRO A 350 -16.24 2.96 -4.75
C PRO A 350 -15.20 3.62 -3.83
N ALA A 351 -14.84 2.95 -2.73
CA ALA A 351 -13.83 3.46 -1.80
C ALA A 351 -12.43 3.43 -2.43
N LEU A 352 -12.13 2.33 -3.14
CA LEU A 352 -10.89 2.16 -3.89
C LEU A 352 -10.75 3.22 -5.00
N GLU A 353 -11.82 3.54 -5.72
CA GLU A 353 -11.83 4.61 -6.73
C GLU A 353 -11.49 5.97 -6.12
N ALA A 354 -12.19 6.37 -5.05
CA ALA A 354 -11.95 7.63 -4.37
C ALA A 354 -10.49 7.75 -3.89
N LEU A 355 -9.98 6.70 -3.25
CA LEU A 355 -8.59 6.59 -2.79
C LEU A 355 -7.58 6.77 -3.94
N LEU A 356 -7.75 6.03 -5.04
CA LEU A 356 -6.78 5.99 -6.14
C LEU A 356 -6.80 7.26 -7.02
N THR A 357 -7.84 8.08 -6.90
CA THR A 357 -7.94 9.39 -7.55
C THR A 357 -7.50 10.55 -6.66
N GLY A 358 -7.39 10.32 -5.34
CA GLY A 358 -7.08 11.34 -4.36
C GLY A 358 -5.60 11.77 -4.31
N PRO A 359 -5.32 12.92 -3.70
CA PRO A 359 -4.00 13.57 -3.72
C PRO A 359 -2.91 12.74 -3.05
N ASP A 360 -3.28 11.89 -2.08
CA ASP A 360 -2.35 11.06 -1.34
C ASP A 360 -1.70 9.99 -2.23
N VAL A 361 -2.52 9.20 -2.94
CA VAL A 361 -2.01 8.14 -3.83
C VAL A 361 -1.35 8.73 -5.07
N THR A 362 -1.94 9.76 -5.68
CA THR A 362 -1.38 10.35 -6.89
C THR A 362 -0.03 10.98 -6.64
N SER A 363 0.15 11.64 -5.48
CA SER A 363 1.43 12.23 -5.11
C SER A 363 2.45 11.16 -4.72
N TRP A 364 2.03 10.09 -4.03
CA TRP A 364 2.90 8.94 -3.77
C TRP A 364 3.45 8.32 -5.05
N ILE A 365 2.59 8.10 -6.05
CA ILE A 365 3.00 7.58 -7.37
C ILE A 365 4.00 8.54 -8.04
N ALA A 366 3.73 9.84 -8.02
CA ALA A 366 4.61 10.84 -8.63
C ALA A 366 6.00 10.86 -7.97
N VAL A 367 6.06 10.85 -6.64
CA VAL A 367 7.32 10.82 -5.87
C VAL A 367 8.08 9.53 -6.13
N ALA A 368 7.41 8.37 -6.09
CA ALA A 368 8.05 7.08 -6.33
C ALA A 368 8.58 6.92 -7.77
N LYS A 369 8.02 7.65 -8.76
CA LYS A 369 8.53 7.69 -10.15
C LYS A 369 9.79 8.53 -10.31
N GLN A 370 10.04 9.51 -9.43
CA GLN A 370 11.17 10.44 -9.54
C GLN A 370 12.50 9.86 -9.01
N GLU A 371 12.48 8.76 -8.27
CA GLU A 371 13.73 8.12 -7.81
C GLU A 371 14.49 7.49 -9.01
N PRO A 372 15.81 7.77 -9.15
CA PRO A 372 16.60 7.30 -10.28
C PRO A 372 16.69 5.77 -10.35
N GLY A 373 16.66 5.24 -11.58
CA GLY A 373 16.59 3.81 -11.89
C GLY A 373 17.90 3.00 -11.78
N GLU A 374 18.93 3.53 -11.11
CA GLU A 374 20.12 2.73 -10.76
C GLU A 374 19.76 1.65 -9.73
N PRO A 375 20.45 0.50 -9.69
CA PRO A 375 20.14 -0.57 -8.75
C PRO A 375 20.31 -0.02 -7.34
N PRO A 376 19.22 0.14 -6.56
CA PRO A 376 19.36 0.83 -5.32
C PRO A 376 19.96 -0.13 -4.30
N VAL A 377 20.81 0.45 -3.45
CA VAL A 377 21.23 -0.19 -2.20
C VAL A 377 19.97 -0.65 -1.46
N PRO A 378 19.95 -1.88 -0.91
CA PRO A 378 18.84 -2.34 -0.09
C PRO A 378 18.45 -1.30 0.97
N ARG A 379 17.16 -0.94 1.01
CA ARG A 379 16.59 0.01 1.95
C ARG A 379 16.23 -0.72 3.22
N GLN A 380 17.03 -0.51 4.26
CA GLN A 380 16.67 -0.95 5.60
C GLN A 380 15.49 -0.16 6.17
N GLU A 381 15.33 1.10 5.76
CA GLU A 381 14.15 1.91 6.04
C GLU A 381 13.64 2.47 4.72
N ASP A 382 12.34 2.29 4.49
CA ASP A 382 11.65 2.83 3.33
C ASP A 382 10.54 3.77 3.83
N PRO A 383 10.78 5.09 3.85
CA PRO A 383 9.78 6.07 4.25
C PRO A 383 8.50 6.02 3.41
N LEU A 384 8.55 5.56 2.16
CA LEU A 384 7.37 5.46 1.30
C LEU A 384 6.41 4.37 1.78
N ALA A 385 6.90 3.32 2.44
CA ALA A 385 6.04 2.30 3.05
C ALA A 385 5.19 2.91 4.17
N HIS A 386 5.81 3.71 5.05
CA HIS A 386 5.12 4.41 6.12
C HIS A 386 4.10 5.44 5.59
N TRP A 387 4.46 6.25 4.58
CA TRP A 387 3.52 7.20 3.99
C TRP A 387 2.35 6.52 3.28
N LEU A 388 2.60 5.43 2.54
CA LEU A 388 1.52 4.69 1.88
C LEU A 388 0.55 4.12 2.92
N ALA A 389 1.06 3.51 3.99
CA ALA A 389 0.22 3.01 5.07
C ALA A 389 -0.54 4.14 5.79
N PHE A 390 0.09 5.29 6.01
CA PHE A 390 -0.57 6.48 6.57
C PHE A 390 -1.73 6.96 5.69
N PHE A 391 -1.54 7.01 4.37
CA PHE A 391 -2.59 7.40 3.43
C PHE A 391 -3.74 6.39 3.33
N LEU A 392 -3.45 5.12 3.61
CA LEU A 392 -4.41 4.01 3.61
C LEU A 392 -5.06 3.77 4.98
N LEU A 393 -4.88 4.67 5.96
CA LEU A 393 -5.45 4.49 7.29
C LEU A 393 -6.95 4.13 7.28
N PRO A 394 -7.84 4.79 6.50
CA PRO A 394 -9.24 4.37 6.44
C PRO A 394 -9.42 2.91 6.01
N GLU A 395 -8.73 2.45 4.96
CA GLU A 395 -8.83 1.07 4.48
C GLU A 395 -8.20 0.06 5.44
N LEU A 396 -7.10 0.45 6.09
CA LEU A 396 -6.43 -0.36 7.11
C LEU A 396 -7.29 -0.50 8.37
N THR A 397 -7.98 0.57 8.79
CA THR A 397 -8.93 0.52 9.91
C THR A 397 -10.17 -0.32 9.56
N ALA A 398 -10.67 -0.23 8.33
CA ALA A 398 -11.78 -1.07 7.86
C ALA A 398 -11.40 -2.56 7.79
N SER A 399 -10.10 -2.86 7.66
CA SER A 399 -9.55 -4.22 7.65
C SER A 399 -8.94 -4.63 9.00
N ALA A 400 -9.18 -3.85 10.07
CA ALA A 400 -8.66 -4.14 11.40
C ALA A 400 -9.13 -5.51 11.92
N GLY A 401 -8.28 -6.19 12.67
CA GLY A 401 -8.52 -7.56 13.13
C GLY A 401 -8.28 -8.65 12.05
N VAL A 402 -8.27 -8.29 10.76
CA VAL A 402 -7.91 -9.19 9.65
C VAL A 402 -6.48 -8.92 9.19
N VAL A 403 -6.11 -7.64 9.09
CA VAL A 403 -4.77 -7.20 8.70
C VAL A 403 -4.08 -6.60 9.91
N THR A 404 -3.02 -7.25 10.38
CA THR A 404 -2.11 -6.63 11.35
C THR A 404 -1.35 -5.50 10.66
N VAL A 405 -1.41 -4.31 11.25
CA VAL A 405 -0.74 -3.11 10.74
C VAL A 405 0.46 -2.82 11.66
N PRO A 406 1.70 -2.90 11.14
CA PRO A 406 2.87 -2.47 11.90
C PRO A 406 2.79 -0.99 12.28
N GLU A 407 3.67 -0.56 13.19
CA GLU A 407 3.76 0.86 13.54
C GLU A 407 4.09 1.72 12.31
N ILE A 408 3.25 2.72 12.07
CA ILE A 408 3.40 3.69 11.00
C ILE A 408 4.11 4.92 11.57
N ARG A 409 5.24 5.33 11.00
CA ARG A 409 6.02 6.48 11.47
C ARG A 409 5.98 7.59 10.43
N VAL A 410 5.40 8.73 10.78
CA VAL A 410 5.37 9.93 9.92
C VAL A 410 5.90 11.14 10.67
N PRO A 411 6.67 12.03 10.01
CA PRO A 411 7.04 13.30 10.61
C PRO A 411 5.80 14.11 10.97
N ALA A 412 5.90 14.94 12.01
CA ALA A 412 4.89 15.93 12.32
C ALA A 412 4.69 16.92 11.16
N ASP A 413 3.48 17.46 11.03
CA ASP A 413 3.16 18.53 10.10
C ASP A 413 4.01 19.77 10.40
N ARG A 414 3.98 20.77 9.52
CA ARG A 414 4.88 21.93 9.64
C ARG A 414 4.73 22.69 10.95
N ASP A 415 3.52 22.78 11.48
CA ASP A 415 3.22 23.37 12.78
C ASP A 415 3.50 22.43 13.96
N GLY A 416 4.06 21.25 13.71
CA GLY A 416 4.28 20.20 14.70
C GLY A 416 3.03 19.38 15.01
N GLY A 417 1.89 19.64 14.37
CA GLY A 417 0.68 18.85 14.54
C GLY A 417 0.70 17.53 13.77
N LEU A 418 -0.48 16.93 13.63
CA LEU A 418 -0.73 15.79 12.72
C LEU A 418 -2.18 15.83 12.23
N ALA A 419 -2.40 16.18 10.97
CA ALA A 419 -3.67 16.05 10.29
C ALA A 419 -3.73 14.71 9.53
N VAL A 420 -4.87 14.02 9.63
CA VAL A 420 -5.19 12.81 8.86
C VAL A 420 -6.46 13.09 8.04
N PRO A 421 -6.33 13.73 6.85
CA PRO A 421 -7.47 14.25 6.09
C PRO A 421 -8.54 13.22 5.76
N ARG A 422 -8.13 12.00 5.40
CA ARG A 422 -9.05 10.92 5.02
C ARG A 422 -9.82 10.32 6.19
N LEU A 423 -9.34 10.50 7.44
CA LEU A 423 -10.14 10.25 8.64
C LEU A 423 -10.96 11.49 9.07
N GLY A 424 -10.70 12.65 8.48
CA GLY A 424 -11.29 13.92 8.89
C GLY A 424 -10.88 14.33 10.31
N ARG A 425 -9.69 13.91 10.76
CA ARG A 425 -9.19 14.15 12.12
C ARG A 425 -7.83 14.83 12.12
N ALA A 426 -7.51 15.51 13.21
CA ALA A 426 -6.17 16.02 13.49
C ALA A 426 -5.87 15.92 14.99
N VAL A 427 -4.59 15.76 15.34
CA VAL A 427 -4.12 15.83 16.72
C VAL A 427 -4.07 17.29 17.16
N ALA A 428 -4.63 17.59 18.32
CA ALA A 428 -4.69 18.96 18.86
C ALA A 428 -3.35 19.44 19.43
N THR A 429 -2.53 18.51 19.90
CA THR A 429 -1.22 18.75 20.52
C THR A 429 -0.10 18.78 19.48
N ARG A 430 0.98 19.49 19.80
CA ARG A 430 2.18 19.53 18.96
C ARG A 430 3.15 18.44 19.39
N SER A 431 3.85 17.86 18.43
CA SER A 431 4.88 16.88 18.63
C SER A 431 6.10 17.48 19.33
N ALA A 432 6.58 16.80 20.36
CA ALA A 432 7.83 17.08 21.07
C ALA A 432 9.05 16.49 20.36
N THR A 433 8.91 15.34 19.68
CA THR A 433 10.02 14.69 18.97
C THR A 433 10.10 15.05 17.48
N GLY A 434 9.06 15.70 16.95
CA GLY A 434 8.91 16.00 15.53
C GLY A 434 8.44 14.81 14.67
N THR A 435 8.04 13.69 15.28
CA THR A 435 7.56 12.48 14.62
C THR A 435 6.39 11.88 15.39
N TRP A 436 5.43 11.31 14.67
CA TRP A 436 4.31 10.56 15.21
C TRP A 436 4.40 9.08 14.83
N SER A 437 4.19 8.21 15.81
CA SER A 437 4.01 6.78 15.63
C SER A 437 2.52 6.43 15.72
N LEU A 438 1.94 5.90 14.65
CA LEU A 438 0.55 5.49 14.59
C LEU A 438 0.43 3.96 14.64
N THR A 439 -0.55 3.48 15.39
CA THR A 439 -0.95 2.06 15.39
C THR A 439 -2.44 1.95 15.14
N VAL A 440 -2.86 0.93 14.38
CA VAL A 440 -4.27 0.56 14.20
C VAL A 440 -4.58 -0.58 15.17
N ALA A 441 -5.51 -0.36 16.10
CA ALA A 441 -5.98 -1.39 17.02
C ALA A 441 -6.93 -2.37 16.32
N GLU A 442 -7.19 -3.53 16.93
CA GLU A 442 -8.08 -4.57 16.37
C GLU A 442 -9.52 -4.09 16.16
N ASP A 443 -9.97 -3.13 16.98
CA ASP A 443 -11.29 -2.50 16.85
C ASP A 443 -11.34 -1.37 15.81
N GLY A 444 -10.25 -1.15 15.06
CA GLY A 444 -10.11 -0.09 14.07
C GLY A 444 -9.70 1.27 14.64
N THR A 445 -9.50 1.40 15.95
CA THR A 445 -9.06 2.67 16.55
C THR A 445 -7.62 2.99 16.14
N VAL A 446 -7.38 4.22 15.64
CA VAL A 446 -6.03 4.70 15.35
C VAL A 446 -5.48 5.48 16.55
N LEU A 447 -4.32 5.05 17.05
CA LEU A 447 -3.62 5.70 18.15
C LEU A 447 -2.35 6.36 17.62
N ALA A 448 -2.25 7.68 17.74
CA ALA A 448 -1.05 8.46 17.44
C ALA A 448 -0.23 8.68 18.72
N ARG A 449 1.07 8.40 18.68
CA ARG A 449 1.97 8.49 19.82
C ARG A 449 3.18 9.36 19.52
N ASP A 450 3.60 10.09 20.52
CA ASP A 450 4.85 10.84 20.53
C ASP A 450 5.44 10.81 21.95
N GLY A 451 6.51 10.03 22.14
CA GLY A 451 7.09 9.80 23.47
C GLY A 451 6.06 9.24 24.45
N ALA A 452 5.76 10.01 25.51
CA ALA A 452 4.76 9.64 26.52
C ALA A 452 3.32 10.01 26.11
N THR A 453 3.15 10.85 25.10
CA THR A 453 1.84 11.30 24.62
C THR A 453 1.21 10.22 23.75
N THR A 454 -0.04 9.88 24.03
CA THR A 454 -0.86 8.98 23.20
C THR A 454 -2.23 9.62 22.99
N VAL A 455 -2.63 9.76 21.74
CA VAL A 455 -3.89 10.38 21.31
C VAL A 455 -4.65 9.39 20.44
N ALA A 456 -5.91 9.13 20.79
CA ALA A 456 -6.80 8.33 19.95
C ALA A 456 -7.47 9.24 18.91
N LEU A 457 -7.28 8.94 17.62
CA LEU A 457 -7.94 9.64 16.51
C LEU A 457 -9.39 9.16 16.35
N ALA A 458 -10.20 9.40 17.38
CA ALA A 458 -11.61 9.05 17.45
C ALA A 458 -12.52 10.20 16.96
N ASP A 459 -13.83 9.95 16.88
CA ASP A 459 -14.85 10.93 16.49
C ASP A 459 -14.95 12.13 17.43
N SER A 460 -14.63 11.93 18.71
CA SER A 460 -14.61 12.99 19.72
C SER A 460 -13.58 12.66 20.80
N GLY A 461 -12.75 13.64 21.18
CA GLY A 461 -11.80 13.51 22.27
C GLY A 461 -11.17 14.85 22.63
N PRO A 462 -10.62 15.01 23.84
CA PRO A 462 -10.00 16.27 24.28
C PRO A 462 -8.77 16.64 23.43
N ASP A 463 -8.06 15.64 22.91
CA ASP A 463 -6.80 15.81 22.17
C ASP A 463 -6.93 15.57 20.65
N THR A 464 -8.16 15.38 20.16
CA THR A 464 -8.47 15.13 18.74
C THR A 464 -9.45 16.19 18.23
N ARG A 465 -9.17 16.75 17.05
CA ARG A 465 -10.00 17.75 16.37
C ARG A 465 -10.58 17.19 15.08
N THR A 466 -11.85 17.47 14.82
CA THR A 466 -12.46 17.22 13.52
C THR A 466 -12.02 18.31 12.53
N LEU A 467 -11.56 17.90 11.35
CA LEU A 467 -11.24 18.84 10.28
C LEU A 467 -12.53 19.51 9.79
N ARG A 468 -12.50 20.84 9.67
CA ARG A 468 -13.62 21.60 9.12
C ARG A 468 -13.81 21.25 7.65
N ARG A 469 -15.04 21.30 7.15
CA ARG A 469 -15.36 21.10 5.74
C ARG A 469 -16.04 22.33 5.18
N VAL A 470 -15.88 22.55 3.88
CA VAL A 470 -16.66 23.55 3.14
C VAL A 470 -17.95 22.87 2.68
N LEU A 471 -19.07 23.22 3.33
CA LEU A 471 -20.36 22.53 3.14
C LEU A 471 -20.22 20.99 3.23
N ASP A 472 -20.74 20.28 2.23
CA ASP A 472 -20.64 18.84 2.01
C ASP A 472 -19.43 18.43 1.14
N GLY A 473 -18.56 19.40 0.81
CA GLY A 473 -17.41 19.25 -0.06
C GLY A 473 -16.09 19.03 0.70
N PRO A 474 -14.98 19.62 0.23
CA PRO A 474 -13.63 19.30 0.70
C PRO A 474 -13.35 19.66 2.16
N SER A 475 -12.42 18.93 2.77
CA SER A 475 -11.91 19.21 4.12
C SER A 475 -10.84 20.31 4.08
N ILE A 476 -10.84 21.19 5.08
CA ILE A 476 -9.80 22.19 5.28
C ILE A 476 -8.69 21.59 6.13
N VAL A 477 -7.49 21.51 5.56
CA VAL A 477 -6.29 21.07 6.26
C VAL A 477 -5.56 22.32 6.74
N PRO A 478 -5.43 22.59 8.05
CA PRO A 478 -4.99 23.90 8.56
C PRO A 478 -3.49 24.15 8.38
N SER A 479 -2.69 23.10 8.16
CA SER A 479 -1.23 23.15 8.13
C SER A 479 -0.71 22.20 7.06
N PRO A 480 0.31 22.57 6.27
CA PRO A 480 0.95 21.66 5.32
C PRO A 480 1.53 20.43 6.00
N SER A 481 1.29 19.26 5.43
CA SER A 481 1.96 18.05 5.87
C SER A 481 3.43 18.07 5.50
N ARG A 482 4.27 17.33 6.26
CA ARG A 482 5.69 17.20 5.91
C ARG A 482 5.90 16.54 4.55
N TRP A 483 4.96 15.70 4.13
CA TRP A 483 4.95 15.09 2.80
C TRP A 483 4.83 16.15 1.71
N LEU A 484 3.82 17.03 1.81
CA LEU A 484 3.64 18.12 0.86
C LEU A 484 4.88 19.03 0.82
N ASP A 485 5.36 19.48 1.98
CA ASP A 485 6.52 20.36 2.11
C ASP A 485 7.77 19.89 1.38
N ARG A 486 8.05 18.59 1.42
CA ARG A 486 9.25 17.99 0.80
C ARG A 486 9.12 17.82 -0.71
N HIS A 487 7.90 17.84 -1.23
CA HIS A 487 7.58 17.49 -2.61
C HIS A 487 6.88 18.61 -3.37
N LEU A 488 6.91 19.84 -2.82
CA LEU A 488 6.53 21.04 -3.54
C LEU A 488 7.50 21.31 -4.71
N PRO A 489 7.00 21.85 -5.83
CA PRO A 489 7.86 22.44 -6.85
C PRO A 489 8.77 23.52 -6.23
N PRO A 490 10.03 23.67 -6.67
CA PRO A 490 10.96 24.66 -6.09
C PRO A 490 10.50 26.12 -6.17
N THR A 491 9.54 26.42 -7.05
CA THR A 491 8.95 27.75 -7.23
C THR A 491 7.83 28.05 -6.24
N GLU A 492 7.30 27.05 -5.55
CA GLU A 492 6.18 27.18 -4.62
C GLU A 492 6.68 27.24 -3.18
N VAL A 493 6.12 28.18 -2.43
CA VAL A 493 6.32 28.28 -0.98
C VAL A 493 4.95 28.32 -0.33
N LEU A 494 4.72 27.37 0.58
CA LEU A 494 3.59 27.47 1.48
C LEU A 494 4.02 28.36 2.66
N PRO A 495 3.37 29.47 2.96
CA PRO A 495 3.57 30.20 4.21
C PRO A 495 2.84 29.52 5.39
N SER A 496 3.24 29.86 6.62
CA SER A 496 2.47 29.50 7.82
C SER A 496 1.19 30.33 7.88
N VAL A 497 0.12 29.74 8.41
CA VAL A 497 -1.22 30.33 8.45
C VAL A 497 -1.65 30.46 9.91
N GLU A 498 -2.19 31.61 10.29
CA GLU A 498 -2.71 31.81 11.64
C GLU A 498 -4.13 31.25 11.78
N PRO A 499 -4.59 30.85 12.98
CA PRO A 499 -5.95 30.35 13.19
C PRO A 499 -7.06 31.28 12.67
N ALA A 500 -6.82 32.60 12.70
CA ALA A 500 -7.75 33.59 12.16
C ALA A 500 -7.85 33.55 10.62
N ASP A 501 -6.75 33.30 9.92
CA ASP A 501 -6.75 33.12 8.46
C ASP A 501 -7.51 31.84 8.08
N VAL A 502 -7.33 30.75 8.84
CA VAL A 502 -8.07 29.50 8.64
C VAL A 502 -9.57 29.70 8.85
N ALA A 503 -9.97 30.45 9.89
CA ALA A 503 -11.37 30.78 10.15
C ALA A 503 -11.97 31.62 9.02
N ARG A 504 -11.28 32.69 8.59
CA ARG A 504 -11.70 33.50 7.46
C ARG A 504 -11.81 32.69 6.17
N PHE A 505 -10.82 31.85 5.89
CA PHE A 505 -10.82 30.96 4.74
C PHE A 505 -12.04 30.05 4.74
N HIS A 506 -12.34 29.43 5.88
CA HIS A 506 -13.52 28.58 6.03
C HIS A 506 -14.82 29.33 5.71
N ASP A 507 -15.01 30.51 6.28
CA ASP A 507 -16.26 31.26 6.13
C ASP A 507 -16.46 31.72 4.67
N GLU A 508 -15.42 32.30 4.08
CA GLU A 508 -15.45 32.79 2.69
C GLU A 508 -15.65 31.65 1.66
N PHE A 509 -14.97 30.51 1.86
CA PHE A 509 -15.14 29.37 0.95
C PHE A 509 -16.47 28.64 1.16
N THR A 510 -17.04 28.70 2.37
CA THR A 510 -18.40 28.18 2.63
C THR A 510 -19.44 29.03 1.91
N GLU A 511 -19.37 30.36 2.03
CA GLU A 511 -20.26 31.26 1.30
C GLU A 511 -20.07 31.13 -0.22
N ALA A 512 -18.83 30.96 -0.69
CA ALA A 512 -18.53 30.68 -2.10
C ALA A 512 -19.17 29.39 -2.60
N ALA A 513 -19.12 28.32 -1.79
CA ALA A 513 -19.74 27.04 -2.13
C ALA A 513 -21.27 27.13 -2.16
N GLU A 514 -21.88 27.88 -1.23
CA GLU A 514 -23.32 28.14 -1.22
C GLU A 514 -23.74 28.91 -2.47
N LEU A 515 -22.98 29.95 -2.82
CA LEU A 515 -23.17 30.73 -4.04
C LEU A 515 -23.03 29.87 -5.30
N LEU A 516 -21.99 29.04 -5.37
CA LEU A 516 -21.77 28.15 -6.51
C LEU A 516 -22.91 27.14 -6.64
N ARG A 517 -23.36 26.54 -5.54
CA ARG A 517 -24.50 25.62 -5.52
C ARG A 517 -25.80 26.29 -5.99
N ALA A 518 -25.97 27.59 -5.70
CA ALA A 518 -27.15 28.35 -6.12
C ALA A 518 -27.10 28.77 -7.60
N VAL A 519 -25.93 29.10 -8.12
CA VAL A 519 -25.75 29.66 -9.48
C VAL A 519 -25.46 28.58 -10.52
N TRP A 520 -24.69 27.56 -10.15
CA TRP A 520 -24.26 26.47 -11.03
C TRP A 520 -24.05 25.17 -10.22
N PRO A 521 -25.15 24.48 -9.82
CA PRO A 521 -25.08 23.32 -8.93
C PRO A 521 -24.20 22.20 -9.45
N GLU A 522 -24.16 21.98 -10.76
CA GLU A 522 -23.36 20.94 -11.41
C GLU A 522 -21.85 21.19 -11.25
N ALA A 523 -21.42 22.45 -11.19
CA ALA A 523 -20.02 22.78 -10.91
C ALA A 523 -19.64 22.59 -9.42
N TRP A 524 -20.59 22.78 -8.51
CA TRP A 524 -20.38 22.40 -7.11
C TRP A 524 -20.28 20.88 -6.96
N ASP A 525 -21.18 20.13 -7.62
CA ASP A 525 -21.15 18.67 -7.63
C ASP A 525 -19.83 18.11 -8.17
N GLU A 526 -19.33 18.66 -9.27
CA GLU A 526 -18.01 18.27 -9.80
C GLU A 526 -16.87 18.63 -8.83
N THR A 527 -16.94 19.79 -8.18
CA THR A 527 -15.93 20.24 -7.21
C THR A 527 -15.87 19.31 -5.99
N ARG A 528 -17.00 18.96 -5.37
CA ARG A 528 -17.01 18.04 -4.20
C ARG A 528 -16.56 16.62 -4.55
N VAL A 529 -16.66 16.21 -5.82
CA VAL A 529 -16.19 14.91 -6.30
C VAL A 529 -14.69 14.94 -6.63
N CYS A 530 -14.19 16.03 -7.21
CA CYS A 530 -12.82 16.12 -7.71
C CYS A 530 -11.83 16.70 -6.69
N VAL A 531 -12.31 17.43 -5.68
CA VAL A 531 -11.48 18.10 -4.68
C VAL A 531 -11.76 17.47 -3.31
N GLU A 532 -10.73 16.84 -2.74
CA GLU A 532 -10.79 16.20 -1.44
C GLU A 532 -10.48 17.20 -0.31
N ARG A 533 -9.51 18.10 -0.54
CA ARG A 533 -9.02 19.01 0.50
C ARG A 533 -8.59 20.39 0.00
N LEU A 534 -8.77 21.36 0.88
CA LEU A 534 -8.33 22.74 0.71
C LEU A 534 -7.22 23.04 1.72
N LEU A 535 -6.16 23.69 1.26
CA LEU A 535 -5.06 24.17 2.08
C LEU A 535 -5.07 25.70 2.08
N PRO A 536 -5.36 26.34 3.22
CA PRO A 536 -5.41 27.79 3.30
C PRO A 536 -4.00 28.38 3.20
N MET A 537 -3.93 29.61 2.71
CA MET A 537 -2.78 30.51 2.79
C MET A 537 -3.20 31.81 3.50
N PRO A 538 -2.26 32.62 4.00
CA PRO A 538 -2.56 33.93 4.57
C PRO A 538 -3.32 34.81 3.59
N TRP A 539 -4.13 35.71 4.15
CA TRP A 539 -4.80 36.73 3.34
C TRP A 539 -3.79 37.56 2.53
N ALA A 540 -3.98 37.62 1.20
CA ALA A 540 -3.10 38.32 0.27
C ALA A 540 -3.79 39.48 -0.48
N GLY A 541 -4.92 39.97 0.04
CA GLY A 541 -5.77 40.94 -0.65
C GLY A 541 -6.70 40.28 -1.69
N LEU A 542 -7.20 41.07 -2.64
CA LEU A 542 -8.13 40.59 -3.68
C LEU A 542 -7.43 39.85 -4.82
N ARG A 543 -6.11 39.98 -4.96
CA ARG A 543 -5.36 39.31 -6.04
C ARG A 543 -5.45 37.79 -5.85
N PRO A 544 -5.65 37.01 -6.93
CA PRO A 544 -5.64 35.56 -6.84
C PRO A 544 -4.27 35.09 -6.32
N HIS A 545 -4.29 34.32 -5.24
CA HIS A 545 -3.15 33.54 -4.78
C HIS A 545 -3.66 32.12 -4.53
N ASN A 546 -3.66 31.33 -5.59
CA ASN A 546 -4.16 29.97 -5.62
C ASN A 546 -3.40 29.16 -6.65
N TYR A 547 -3.30 27.86 -6.40
CA TYR A 547 -2.73 26.92 -7.34
C TYR A 547 -3.10 25.48 -6.96
N SER A 548 -3.00 24.62 -7.96
CA SER A 548 -3.08 23.16 -7.85
C SER A 548 -1.78 22.55 -8.39
N ILE A 549 -1.29 21.51 -7.74
CA ILE A 549 -0.09 20.78 -8.17
C ILE A 549 -0.54 19.47 -8.80
N HIS A 550 -0.12 19.19 -10.04
CA HIS A 550 -0.54 17.99 -10.79
C HIS A 550 -0.35 16.68 -10.01
N ALA A 551 0.76 16.55 -9.25
CA ALA A 551 1.02 15.39 -8.40
C ALA A 551 0.03 15.26 -7.23
N PHE A 552 -0.48 16.37 -6.71
CA PHE A 552 -1.40 16.44 -5.58
C PHE A 552 -2.84 16.72 -6.05
N ARG A 553 -3.28 16.06 -7.13
CA ARG A 553 -4.63 16.32 -7.66
C ARG A 553 -5.70 16.00 -6.61
N GLY A 554 -6.74 16.81 -6.56
CA GLY A 554 -7.75 16.81 -5.52
C GLY A 554 -7.39 17.66 -4.31
N GLN A 555 -6.29 18.41 -4.38
CA GLN A 555 -5.93 19.43 -3.40
C GLN A 555 -5.84 20.81 -4.06
N ILE A 556 -6.50 21.79 -3.46
CA ILE A 556 -6.40 23.21 -3.84
C ILE A 556 -5.68 23.96 -2.73
N VAL A 557 -4.69 24.77 -3.11
CA VAL A 557 -4.06 25.75 -2.21
C VAL A 557 -4.59 27.13 -2.56
N SER A 558 -5.08 27.90 -1.58
CA SER A 558 -5.60 29.25 -1.84
C SER A 558 -5.55 30.16 -0.62
N SER A 559 -5.40 31.47 -0.84
CA SER A 559 -5.72 32.48 0.17
C SER A 559 -7.25 32.66 0.31
N PRO A 560 -7.77 33.14 1.46
CA PRO A 560 -9.15 33.58 1.57
C PRO A 560 -9.43 34.72 0.59
N ARG A 561 -10.65 34.80 0.04
CA ARG A 561 -11.13 35.86 -0.88
C ARG A 561 -12.66 35.99 -0.77
N PRO A 562 -13.27 37.17 -1.04
CA PRO A 562 -14.72 37.34 -1.03
C PRO A 562 -15.43 36.22 -1.80
N ALA A 563 -16.57 35.75 -1.28
CA ALA A 563 -17.33 34.60 -1.77
C ALA A 563 -17.40 34.46 -3.30
N LEU A 564 -17.71 35.55 -4.02
CA LEU A 564 -17.75 35.56 -5.50
C LEU A 564 -16.42 35.13 -6.12
N MET A 565 -15.32 35.70 -5.64
CA MET A 565 -13.98 35.42 -6.15
C MET A 565 -13.47 34.06 -5.69
N ALA A 566 -13.84 33.62 -4.49
CA ALA A 566 -13.56 32.27 -4.01
C ALA A 566 -14.34 31.21 -4.83
N ALA A 567 -15.57 31.50 -5.29
CA ALA A 567 -16.32 30.62 -6.19
C ALA A 567 -15.63 30.50 -7.55
N GLN A 568 -15.12 31.62 -8.10
CA GLN A 568 -14.26 31.60 -9.29
C GLN A 568 -13.00 30.75 -9.07
N THR A 569 -12.34 30.89 -7.93
CA THR A 569 -11.16 30.09 -7.57
C THR A 569 -11.50 28.59 -7.51
N LEU A 570 -12.60 28.21 -6.86
CA LEU A 570 -13.04 26.81 -6.79
C LEU A 570 -13.25 26.21 -8.19
N VAL A 571 -13.97 26.91 -9.08
CA VAL A 571 -14.21 26.41 -10.45
C VAL A 571 -12.91 26.35 -11.27
N HIS A 572 -12.05 27.36 -11.14
CA HIS A 572 -10.78 27.45 -11.87
C HIS A 572 -9.84 26.30 -11.49
N GLU A 573 -9.63 26.10 -10.19
CA GLU A 573 -8.71 25.10 -9.66
C GLU A 573 -9.28 23.68 -9.78
N THR A 574 -10.59 23.49 -9.63
CA THR A 574 -11.24 22.22 -10.03
C THR A 574 -10.97 21.94 -11.52
N GLY A 575 -11.00 22.96 -12.37
CA GLY A 575 -10.63 22.85 -13.78
C GLY A 575 -9.20 22.36 -13.99
N HIS A 576 -8.24 22.85 -13.22
CA HIS A 576 -6.85 22.37 -13.27
C HIS A 576 -6.73 20.89 -12.87
N ASN A 577 -7.46 20.47 -11.84
CA ASN A 577 -7.50 19.07 -11.41
C ASN A 577 -8.14 18.15 -12.46
N ARG A 578 -9.25 18.58 -13.06
CA ARG A 578 -9.93 17.88 -14.16
C ARG A 578 -9.02 17.74 -15.38
N MET A 579 -8.34 18.81 -15.76
CA MET A 579 -7.45 18.79 -16.90
C MET A 579 -6.22 17.92 -16.69
N SER A 580 -5.69 17.91 -15.47
CA SER A 580 -4.63 16.98 -15.07
C SER A 580 -5.06 15.52 -15.26
N THR A 581 -6.31 15.16 -14.90
CA THR A 581 -6.87 13.83 -15.16
C THR A 581 -6.99 13.53 -16.66
N LEU A 582 -7.45 14.50 -17.46
CA LEU A 582 -7.59 14.33 -18.91
C LEU A 582 -6.23 14.06 -19.58
N ILE A 583 -5.20 14.85 -19.26
CA ILE A 583 -3.85 14.71 -19.83
C ILE A 583 -3.24 13.33 -19.49
N ASP A 584 -3.50 12.81 -18.29
CA ASP A 584 -2.99 11.51 -17.86
C ASP A 584 -3.67 10.32 -18.54
N LEU A 585 -4.90 10.51 -19.02
CA LEU A 585 -5.73 9.44 -19.57
C LEU A 585 -5.81 9.46 -21.09
N MET A 586 -5.81 10.64 -21.70
CA MET A 586 -6.14 10.83 -23.10
C MET A 586 -5.15 11.77 -23.79
N PRO A 587 -4.62 11.40 -24.96
CA PRO A 587 -3.80 12.31 -25.74
C PRO A 587 -4.68 13.44 -26.28
N LEU A 588 -4.24 14.69 -26.08
CA LEU A 588 -4.95 15.88 -26.55
C LEU A 588 -4.48 16.33 -27.93
N CYS A 589 -3.19 16.13 -28.22
CA CYS A 589 -2.57 16.41 -29.50
C CYS A 589 -1.34 15.52 -29.71
N ALA A 590 -0.92 15.37 -30.96
CA ALA A 590 0.26 14.60 -31.35
C ALA A 590 1.58 15.38 -31.20
N ASN A 591 1.54 16.61 -30.70
CA ASN A 591 2.72 17.47 -30.42
C ASN A 591 2.59 18.19 -29.06
N PRO A 592 2.41 17.46 -27.95
CA PRO A 592 2.13 18.05 -26.64
C PRO A 592 3.28 18.92 -26.09
N ASP A 593 4.52 18.62 -26.48
CA ASP A 593 5.73 19.27 -26.00
C ASP A 593 6.17 20.49 -26.86
N ASP A 594 5.53 20.70 -28.01
CA ASP A 594 5.78 21.90 -28.83
C ASP A 594 5.51 23.14 -27.98
N ARG A 595 6.34 24.16 -28.14
CA ARG A 595 6.34 25.33 -27.27
C ARG A 595 5.81 26.57 -27.96
N ALA A 596 5.06 27.39 -27.23
CA ALA A 596 4.56 28.67 -27.68
C ALA A 596 4.44 29.65 -26.51
N ILE A 597 4.39 30.94 -26.81
CA ILE A 597 4.08 31.95 -25.80
C ILE A 597 2.61 31.83 -25.43
N SER A 598 2.34 31.38 -24.19
CA SER A 598 0.99 31.20 -23.69
C SER A 598 0.29 32.54 -23.49
N PRO A 599 -0.87 32.79 -24.11
CA PRO A 599 -1.65 34.01 -23.89
C PRO A 599 -2.16 34.17 -22.45
N VAL A 600 -2.12 33.08 -21.68
CA VAL A 600 -2.62 33.01 -20.31
C VAL A 600 -1.62 33.55 -19.30
N VAL A 601 -0.34 33.23 -19.47
CA VAL A 601 0.74 33.57 -18.51
C VAL A 601 1.87 34.40 -19.12
N ASP A 602 1.76 34.76 -20.40
CA ASP A 602 2.76 35.50 -21.18
C ASP A 602 4.17 34.94 -21.05
N ALA A 603 4.28 33.62 -21.19
CA ALA A 603 5.53 32.90 -21.05
C ALA A 603 5.60 31.72 -22.03
N ASP A 604 6.82 31.34 -22.40
CA ASP A 604 7.07 30.17 -23.22
C ASP A 604 6.70 28.88 -22.48
N ARG A 605 5.75 28.14 -23.03
CA ARG A 605 5.12 26.96 -22.40
C ARG A 605 4.85 25.87 -23.44
N PRO A 606 4.87 24.58 -23.05
CA PRO A 606 4.42 23.49 -23.92
C PRO A 606 2.92 23.63 -24.21
N LEU A 607 2.45 23.10 -25.34
CA LEU A 607 1.04 23.15 -25.75
C LEU A 607 0.11 22.53 -24.70
N THR A 608 0.56 21.49 -23.98
CA THR A 608 -0.19 20.91 -22.83
C THR A 608 -0.52 21.94 -21.76
N ALA A 609 0.39 22.86 -21.45
CA ALA A 609 0.15 23.93 -20.48
C ALA A 609 -0.78 25.03 -21.03
N VAL A 610 -0.75 25.28 -22.35
CA VAL A 610 -1.71 26.20 -22.99
C VAL A 610 -3.13 25.61 -22.95
N PHE A 611 -3.26 24.31 -23.26
CA PHE A 611 -4.49 23.54 -23.05
C PHE A 611 -5.01 23.68 -21.61
N HIS A 612 -4.12 23.53 -20.63
CA HIS A 612 -4.44 23.67 -19.21
C HIS A 612 -5.05 25.04 -18.85
N GLY A 613 -4.42 26.12 -19.32
CA GLY A 613 -4.92 27.47 -19.11
C GLY A 613 -6.24 27.75 -19.85
N CYS A 614 -6.31 27.37 -21.13
CA CYS A 614 -7.51 27.55 -21.97
C CYS A 614 -8.73 26.85 -21.34
N TYR A 615 -8.56 25.60 -20.90
CA TYR A 615 -9.62 24.81 -20.27
C TYR A 615 -10.12 25.42 -18.96
N SER A 616 -9.22 25.75 -18.03
CA SER A 616 -9.61 26.29 -16.72
C SER A 616 -10.25 27.68 -16.82
N PHE A 617 -9.69 28.57 -17.65
CA PHE A 617 -10.26 29.91 -17.82
C PHE A 617 -11.59 29.89 -18.60
N ALA A 618 -11.81 28.95 -19.53
CA ALA A 618 -13.10 28.79 -20.20
C ALA A 618 -14.25 28.51 -19.21
N ARG A 619 -13.97 27.71 -18.18
CA ARG A 619 -14.92 27.41 -17.10
C ARG A 619 -15.17 28.63 -16.21
N GLU A 620 -14.12 29.38 -15.93
CA GLU A 620 -14.20 30.59 -15.11
C GLU A 620 -14.99 31.73 -15.79
N ILE A 621 -14.79 31.96 -17.10
CA ILE A 621 -15.58 32.96 -17.84
C ILE A 621 -17.06 32.57 -17.91
N HIS A 622 -17.36 31.27 -18.01
CA HIS A 622 -18.73 30.77 -17.97
C HIS A 622 -19.39 31.05 -16.61
N LEU A 623 -18.73 30.69 -15.49
CA LEU A 623 -19.24 31.02 -14.16
C LEU A 623 -19.42 32.54 -13.99
N THR A 624 -18.45 33.34 -14.43
CA THR A 624 -18.49 34.79 -14.29
C THR A 624 -19.69 35.40 -15.03
N ALA A 625 -20.01 34.90 -16.22
CA ALA A 625 -21.21 35.30 -16.94
C ALA A 625 -22.49 34.91 -16.18
N LEU A 626 -22.57 33.69 -15.64
CA LEU A 626 -23.71 33.25 -14.83
C LEU A 626 -23.92 34.12 -13.58
N LEU A 627 -22.84 34.48 -12.89
CA LEU A 627 -22.89 35.36 -11.71
C LEU A 627 -23.47 36.73 -12.06
N ILE A 628 -23.05 37.30 -13.19
CA ILE A 628 -23.56 38.56 -13.72
C ILE A 628 -25.05 38.44 -14.07
N ASP A 629 -25.44 37.40 -14.79
CA ASP A 629 -26.82 37.18 -15.25
C ASP A 629 -27.79 36.96 -14.08
N LYS A 630 -27.31 36.33 -13.00
CA LYS A 630 -28.07 36.14 -11.75
C LYS A 630 -28.08 37.37 -10.85
N GLY A 631 -27.42 38.46 -11.24
CA GLY A 631 -27.40 39.71 -10.48
C GLY A 631 -26.65 39.61 -9.15
N VAL A 632 -25.65 38.74 -9.06
CA VAL A 632 -24.81 38.62 -7.85
C VAL A 632 -24.03 39.93 -7.65
N PRO A 633 -24.06 40.53 -6.44
CA PRO A 633 -23.35 41.78 -6.19
C PRO A 633 -21.85 41.67 -6.45
N GLU A 634 -21.29 42.67 -7.13
CA GLU A 634 -19.85 42.75 -7.34
C GLU A 634 -19.11 43.06 -6.03
N VAL A 635 -17.84 42.65 -5.96
CA VAL A 635 -16.97 43.02 -4.84
C VAL A 635 -16.63 44.50 -4.97
N PRO A 636 -16.76 45.32 -3.91
CA PRO A 636 -16.43 46.74 -3.98
C PRO A 636 -15.02 46.96 -4.55
N THR A 637 -14.85 47.98 -5.40
CA THR A 637 -13.60 48.33 -6.09
C THR A 637 -13.13 47.35 -7.18
N THR A 638 -13.98 46.39 -7.58
CA THR A 638 -13.72 45.49 -8.72
C THR A 638 -14.64 45.81 -9.90
N ASP A 639 -14.27 45.36 -11.10
CA ASP A 639 -15.09 45.45 -12.32
C ASP A 639 -15.25 44.05 -12.91
N ILE A 640 -16.34 43.36 -12.55
CA ILE A 640 -16.59 41.99 -12.98
C ILE A 640 -16.85 41.88 -14.50
N ARG A 641 -17.40 42.94 -15.12
CA ARG A 641 -17.68 42.96 -16.56
C ARG A 641 -16.40 43.16 -17.36
N GLY A 642 -15.55 44.10 -16.93
CA GLY A 642 -14.21 44.28 -17.48
C GLY A 642 -13.34 43.03 -17.29
N TYR A 643 -13.45 42.38 -16.13
CA TYR A 643 -12.78 41.10 -15.87
C TYR A 643 -13.23 40.01 -16.85
N LEU A 644 -14.55 39.82 -17.04
CA LEU A 644 -15.10 38.86 -17.99
C LEU A 644 -14.62 39.14 -19.42
N ALA A 645 -14.67 40.39 -19.87
CA ALA A 645 -14.20 40.78 -21.20
C ALA A 645 -12.70 40.45 -21.39
N GLN A 646 -11.85 40.84 -20.43
CA GLN A 646 -10.42 40.57 -20.47
C GLN A 646 -10.11 39.07 -20.51
N ARG A 647 -10.76 38.27 -19.65
CA ARG A 647 -10.54 36.82 -19.60
C ARG A 647 -11.07 36.12 -20.84
N THR A 648 -12.18 36.57 -21.39
CA THR A 648 -12.74 36.03 -22.65
C THR A 648 -11.74 36.19 -23.80
N GLU A 649 -11.08 37.35 -23.92
CA GLU A 649 -10.06 37.57 -24.94
C GLU A 649 -8.80 36.70 -24.73
N ILE A 650 -8.39 36.47 -23.48
CA ILE A 650 -7.29 35.55 -23.16
C ILE A 650 -7.64 34.12 -23.58
N VAL A 651 -8.86 33.65 -23.29
CA VAL A 651 -9.34 32.32 -23.69
C VAL A 651 -9.42 32.22 -25.21
N ARG A 652 -9.93 33.26 -25.89
CA ARG A 652 -10.00 33.32 -27.36
C ARG A 652 -8.60 33.22 -27.98
N ALA A 653 -7.63 33.97 -27.46
CA ALA A 653 -6.25 33.92 -27.94
C ALA A 653 -5.61 32.53 -27.71
N ALA A 654 -5.84 31.90 -26.55
CA ALA A 654 -5.34 30.56 -26.27
C ALA A 654 -5.99 29.50 -27.17
N TRP A 655 -7.30 29.60 -27.40
CA TRP A 655 -8.05 28.75 -28.31
C TRP A 655 -7.51 28.86 -29.75
N THR A 656 -7.31 30.08 -30.27
CA THR A 656 -6.74 30.31 -31.60
C THR A 656 -5.35 29.71 -31.73
N LEU A 657 -4.48 29.93 -30.73
CA LEU A 657 -3.13 29.38 -30.72
C LEU A 657 -3.17 27.85 -30.78
N LEU A 658 -4.00 27.21 -29.97
CA LEU A 658 -4.14 25.76 -29.97
C LEU A 658 -4.67 25.24 -31.30
N HIS A 659 -5.65 25.91 -31.91
CA HIS A 659 -6.18 25.53 -33.21
C HIS A 659 -5.13 25.62 -34.33
N GLU A 660 -4.26 26.62 -34.29
CA GLU A 660 -3.20 26.83 -35.28
C GLU A 660 -1.98 25.92 -35.08
N ARG A 661 -1.62 25.62 -33.83
CA ARG A 661 -0.34 24.97 -33.47
C ARG A 661 -0.49 23.50 -33.09
N ALA A 662 -1.60 23.11 -32.48
CA ALA A 662 -1.78 21.74 -32.01
C ALA A 662 -2.25 20.83 -33.15
N ARG A 663 -1.59 19.69 -33.30
CA ARG A 663 -2.07 18.58 -34.13
C ARG A 663 -3.08 17.79 -33.31
N LEU A 664 -4.33 18.26 -33.31
CA LEU A 664 -5.38 17.81 -32.40
C LEU A 664 -5.69 16.32 -32.56
N GLU A 665 -5.77 15.63 -31.43
CA GLU A 665 -6.40 14.32 -31.30
C GLU A 665 -7.90 14.48 -31.01
N PRO A 666 -8.74 13.44 -31.12
CA PRO A 666 -10.19 13.56 -30.96
C PRO A 666 -10.63 14.26 -29.67
N THR A 667 -10.00 13.93 -28.53
CA THR A 667 -10.27 14.56 -27.24
C THR A 667 -9.92 16.06 -27.24
N GLY A 668 -8.76 16.43 -27.79
CA GLY A 668 -8.35 17.84 -27.87
C GLY A 668 -9.28 18.65 -28.78
N ALA A 669 -9.72 18.06 -29.90
CA ALA A 669 -10.69 18.68 -30.78
C ALA A 669 -12.06 18.90 -30.10
N ALA A 670 -12.56 17.91 -29.35
CA ALA A 670 -13.80 18.02 -28.59
C ALA A 670 -13.72 19.15 -27.54
N ILE A 671 -12.63 19.22 -26.77
CA ILE A 671 -12.39 20.29 -25.79
C ILE A 671 -12.44 21.66 -26.47
N LEU A 672 -11.73 21.85 -27.60
CA LEU A 672 -11.72 23.14 -28.28
C LEU A 672 -13.07 23.51 -28.89
N ALA A 673 -13.84 22.54 -29.39
CA ALA A 673 -15.20 22.77 -29.87
C ALA A 673 -16.14 23.23 -28.74
N GLU A 674 -16.03 22.63 -27.55
CA GLU A 674 -16.79 23.07 -26.37
C GLU A 674 -16.39 24.47 -25.90
N VAL A 675 -15.09 24.78 -25.88
CA VAL A 675 -14.59 26.13 -25.58
C VAL A 675 -15.12 27.15 -26.59
N GLU A 676 -15.14 26.82 -27.88
CA GLU A 676 -15.70 27.68 -28.91
C GLU A 676 -17.17 28.01 -28.64
N GLY A 677 -17.98 27.01 -28.26
CA GLY A 677 -19.38 27.22 -27.88
C GLY A 677 -19.56 28.13 -26.65
N ILE A 678 -18.60 28.16 -25.72
CA ILE A 678 -18.59 29.13 -24.62
C ILE A 678 -18.31 30.54 -25.16
N LEU A 679 -17.26 30.69 -25.97
CA LEU A 679 -16.87 31.99 -26.55
C LEU A 679 -17.99 32.59 -27.42
N GLN A 680 -18.69 31.76 -28.20
CA GLN A 680 -19.81 32.20 -29.05
C GLN A 680 -21.00 32.72 -28.23
N ARG A 681 -21.27 32.19 -27.04
CA ARG A 681 -22.35 32.67 -26.15
C ARG A 681 -22.03 33.99 -25.46
N LEU A 682 -20.74 34.34 -25.37
CA LEU A 682 -20.24 35.54 -24.69
C LEU A 682 -19.82 36.65 -25.67
N SER A 683 -19.88 36.38 -26.97
CA SER A 683 -19.66 37.35 -28.05
C SER A 683 -20.98 38.05 -28.37
#